data_AF-A0A1J5AI38-F1
#
_entry.id   AF-A0A1J5AI38-F1
#
_cell.length_a   1.000
_cell.length_b   1.000
_cell.length_c   1.000
_cell.angle_alpha   90.00
_cell.angle_beta   90.00
_cell.angle_gamma   90.00
#
_symmetry.space_group_name_H-M   'P 1'
#
loop_
_entity.id
_entity.type
_entity.pdbx_description
1 polymer ?
#
loop_
_entity_poly.entity_id
_entity_poly.type
_entity_poly.pdbx_seq_one_letter_code
_entity_poly.pdbx_strand_id
1 'polypeptide(L)'
;MYRLLNLGLLLVLVAGLLTLPGVAYAQTSYPLDNCRGGAFSTEEDFMMSKSEPYDGNPYISDGDLLSPNGTLCARNADLLQKFNPAGAAAADLGLDAVDILDFTDRLVAFSTELDDIFGKFTAGDLLFTNGGIIPNTALVAPFGITYDIGLDAVQFIGTPEKLMSFAGLVLQIGPDGWGQDRLQQELKRYGIDIWFSIEGTHWTAVAAPILDGDLLAATGYVVAHNSNLLPNSVPAGLPQRGVDFGLDAVTSVRTPDPDSVIPNIYYSTEILFRGEPAFNDGDILKGGNGVVVTNEDLIRAWAPKADFLGLDALWAPVGPGTPPEDPHIQTMCGDRPVADFDGGLIPIGGGGVGLYKANLSTSPPGDPPRRPCGEYVPIDGFLPDSAVTRFRVSYRPNGAAVPAIGAASGIRTNWQLYEWHGWPINACLPTGSLVTDANGWMDASDYLDAKDGTLTGCANSGLRLAVWDTNNHQAGFGPANKDGHYVLWLEWEDGGGTLHREPVEHHLQLDNTLPTIAAYPDGLQVRLSGGGGAIVPACGEAPAGSSTFQAWGQFADLYYWNFSLILRGGAPPASFGYGPHNYWDLNDGTAGVKNTDTTGTTPDLTTVRLRDIHMTDLGASFTDCCYVLDLWVRDAAIRHTFNGRVANDNSGSSAYQANAFVTFAAAP
;
A
#
# COMPACT_ATOMS: atom_id res chain seq x y z
N MET A 1 -30.61 -8.15 80.17
CA MET A 1 -29.38 -8.40 79.37
C MET A 1 -29.47 -9.53 78.36
N TYR A 2 -30.40 -10.50 78.46
CA TYR A 2 -30.49 -11.62 77.49
C TYR A 2 -31.32 -11.37 76.21
N ARG A 3 -32.01 -10.22 76.07
CA ARG A 3 -32.81 -9.89 74.87
C ARG A 3 -32.13 -9.03 73.81
N LEU A 4 -30.96 -8.45 74.13
CA LEU A 4 -30.21 -7.61 73.19
C LEU A 4 -29.13 -8.38 72.42
N LEU A 5 -28.72 -9.57 72.87
CA LEU A 5 -27.78 -10.43 72.12
C LEU A 5 -28.43 -11.20 70.96
N ASN A 6 -29.73 -11.53 71.04
CA ASN A 6 -30.40 -12.33 70.01
C ASN A 6 -30.85 -11.52 68.78
N LEU A 7 -30.92 -10.19 68.87
CA LEU A 7 -31.21 -9.33 67.70
C LEU A 7 -29.95 -9.06 66.87
N GLY A 8 -28.77 -9.00 67.50
CA GLY A 8 -27.50 -8.79 66.81
C GLY A 8 -27.06 -9.99 65.98
N LEU A 9 -27.32 -11.22 66.46
CA LEU A 9 -26.94 -12.44 65.74
C LEU A 9 -27.86 -12.74 64.54
N LEU A 10 -29.13 -12.32 64.59
CA LEU A 10 -30.08 -12.51 63.49
C LEU A 10 -29.84 -11.52 62.34
N LEU A 11 -29.38 -10.29 62.64
CA LEU A 11 -29.05 -9.30 61.61
C LEU A 11 -27.76 -9.63 60.85
N VAL A 12 -26.81 -10.31 61.49
CA VAL A 12 -25.58 -10.79 60.82
C VAL A 12 -25.86 -12.04 59.97
N LEU A 13 -26.84 -12.89 60.33
CA LEU A 13 -27.24 -14.03 59.50
C LEU A 13 -28.09 -13.63 58.29
N VAL A 14 -28.92 -12.58 58.38
CA VAL A 14 -29.75 -12.12 57.25
C VAL A 14 -28.94 -11.26 56.26
N ALA A 15 -27.88 -10.58 56.71
CA ALA A 15 -26.95 -9.88 55.82
C ALA A 15 -26.01 -10.82 55.03
N GLY A 16 -25.84 -12.08 55.46
CA GLY A 16 -25.02 -13.09 54.79
C GLY A 16 -25.76 -13.93 53.74
N LEU A 17 -27.08 -13.77 53.58
CA LEU A 17 -27.92 -14.57 52.68
C LEU A 17 -28.46 -13.78 51.46
N LEU A 18 -27.97 -12.55 51.25
CA LEU A 18 -28.30 -11.70 50.10
C LEU A 18 -27.15 -11.50 49.11
N THR A 19 -26.07 -12.29 49.21
CA THR A 19 -25.17 -12.49 48.05
C THR A 19 -25.84 -13.49 47.12
N LEU A 20 -26.76 -13.00 46.28
CA LEU A 20 -27.02 -13.66 45.01
C LEU A 20 -25.65 -13.91 44.37
N PRO A 21 -25.30 -15.14 43.95
CA PRO A 21 -24.17 -15.29 43.05
C PRO A 21 -24.56 -14.47 41.82
N GLY A 22 -23.96 -13.28 41.70
CA GLY A 22 -23.85 -12.65 40.40
C GLY A 22 -23.25 -13.74 39.52
N VAL A 23 -23.99 -14.14 38.50
CA VAL A 23 -23.45 -14.96 37.43
C VAL A 23 -22.30 -14.13 36.89
N ALA A 24 -21.08 -14.47 37.32
CA ALA A 24 -19.89 -13.95 36.69
C ALA A 24 -19.95 -14.49 35.27
N TYR A 25 -20.37 -13.66 34.33
CA TYR A 25 -20.04 -13.90 32.93
C TYR A 25 -18.52 -14.01 32.92
N ALA A 26 -18.01 -15.20 32.63
CA ALA A 26 -16.60 -15.36 32.31
C ALA A 26 -16.30 -14.33 31.21
N GLN A 27 -15.46 -13.34 31.51
CA GLN A 27 -14.92 -12.47 30.48
C GLN A 27 -14.22 -13.41 29.50
N THR A 28 -14.70 -13.46 28.26
CA THR A 28 -14.03 -14.15 27.16
C THR A 28 -12.59 -13.66 27.11
N SER A 29 -11.64 -14.58 27.05
CA SER A 29 -10.22 -14.33 27.35
C SER A 29 -9.32 -14.27 26.11
N TYR A 30 -9.88 -14.25 24.89
CA TYR A 30 -9.09 -14.25 23.66
C TYR A 30 -8.53 -12.84 23.32
N PRO A 31 -7.32 -12.69 22.78
CA PRO A 31 -6.68 -11.40 22.57
C PRO A 31 -7.06 -10.78 21.21
N LEU A 32 -8.31 -10.37 21.02
CA LEU A 32 -8.77 -9.77 19.74
C LEU A 32 -7.91 -8.57 19.30
N ASP A 33 -7.37 -7.80 20.26
CA ASP A 33 -6.47 -6.67 20.00
C ASP A 33 -5.23 -7.03 19.16
N ASN A 34 -4.84 -8.30 19.11
CA ASN A 34 -3.75 -8.78 18.24
C ASN A 34 -4.04 -8.53 16.75
N CYS A 35 -5.31 -8.39 16.37
CA CYS A 35 -5.77 -8.20 15.00
C CYS A 35 -5.98 -6.73 14.59
N ARG A 36 -5.54 -5.75 15.40
CA ARG A 36 -5.70 -4.32 15.08
C ARG A 36 -5.02 -3.90 13.77
N GLY A 37 -3.92 -4.56 13.41
CA GLY A 37 -3.20 -4.34 12.15
C GLY A 37 -3.78 -5.08 10.94
N GLY A 38 -4.86 -5.83 11.13
CA GLY A 38 -5.45 -6.71 10.12
C GLY A 38 -5.79 -8.08 10.72
N ALA A 39 -6.84 -8.69 10.19
CA ALA A 39 -7.33 -10.01 10.60
C ALA A 39 -7.69 -10.83 9.37
N PHE A 40 -7.49 -12.15 9.41
CA PHE A 40 -7.90 -13.06 8.35
C PHE A 40 -8.19 -14.47 8.86
N SER A 41 -8.86 -15.28 8.04
CA SER A 41 -8.92 -16.73 8.17
C SER A 41 -8.40 -17.39 6.87
N THR A 42 -8.07 -18.67 6.92
CA THR A 42 -7.55 -19.44 5.77
C THR A 42 -8.53 -20.53 5.37
N GLU A 43 -8.56 -20.93 4.10
CA GLU A 43 -9.34 -22.08 3.60
C GLU A 43 -8.94 -23.42 4.22
N GLU A 44 -7.66 -23.53 4.62
CA GLU A 44 -7.09 -24.81 5.01
C GLU A 44 -6.47 -24.75 6.41
N ASP A 45 -6.80 -25.78 7.21
CA ASP A 45 -6.18 -26.02 8.50
C ASP A 45 -4.66 -26.20 8.38
N PHE A 46 -3.92 -25.73 9.38
CA PHE A 46 -2.48 -25.96 9.43
C PHE A 46 -1.90 -26.06 10.84
N MET A 47 -0.66 -26.55 10.90
CA MET A 47 0.13 -26.58 12.14
C MET A 47 1.15 -25.45 12.09
N MET A 48 1.07 -24.50 13.00
CA MET A 48 2.11 -23.47 13.14
C MET A 48 3.39 -24.07 13.72
N SER A 49 4.55 -23.61 13.23
CA SER A 49 5.85 -24.12 13.66
C SER A 49 6.71 -23.11 14.42
N LYS A 50 6.24 -21.85 14.50
CA LYS A 50 6.87 -20.74 15.22
C LYS A 50 5.83 -20.02 16.05
N SER A 51 6.26 -19.37 17.14
CA SER A 51 5.39 -18.71 18.13
C SER A 51 4.54 -19.69 18.95
N GLU A 52 3.78 -19.17 19.91
CA GLU A 52 2.89 -19.94 20.78
C GLU A 52 1.54 -19.19 20.86
N PRO A 53 0.41 -19.82 20.48
CA PRO A 53 -0.91 -19.23 20.64
C PRO A 53 -1.25 -18.97 22.10
N TYR A 54 -2.22 -18.08 22.36
CA TYR A 54 -2.60 -17.73 23.74
C TYR A 54 -3.15 -18.92 24.55
N ASP A 55 -3.61 -19.98 23.87
CA ASP A 55 -4.09 -21.22 24.48
C ASP A 55 -3.07 -22.38 24.42
N GLY A 56 -1.90 -22.15 23.81
CA GLY A 56 -0.83 -23.13 23.65
C GLY A 56 -1.09 -24.24 22.62
N ASN A 57 -2.20 -24.22 21.87
CA ASN A 57 -2.49 -25.23 20.85
C ASN A 57 -1.94 -24.79 19.48
N PRO A 58 -0.91 -25.46 18.91
CA PRO A 58 -0.29 -25.04 17.64
C PRO A 58 -1.11 -25.42 16.39
N TYR A 59 -2.22 -26.14 16.54
CA TYR A 59 -3.17 -26.33 15.44
C TYR A 59 -3.93 -25.02 15.20
N ILE A 60 -4.02 -24.60 13.95
CA ILE A 60 -4.80 -23.46 13.49
C ILE A 60 -5.85 -24.02 12.54
N SER A 61 -7.11 -23.69 12.77
CA SER A 61 -8.16 -24.08 11.85
C SER A 61 -8.56 -22.99 10.88
N ASP A 62 -9.27 -23.39 9.84
CA ASP A 62 -10.01 -22.55 8.89
C ASP A 62 -11.08 -21.64 9.53
N GLY A 63 -11.41 -21.87 10.80
CA GLY A 63 -12.32 -21.05 11.59
C GLY A 63 -11.64 -20.08 12.56
N ASP A 64 -10.31 -20.02 12.59
CA ASP A 64 -9.56 -19.18 13.51
C ASP A 64 -9.28 -17.78 12.94
N LEU A 65 -9.41 -16.76 13.78
CA LEU A 65 -9.10 -15.38 13.38
C LEU A 65 -7.62 -15.07 13.67
N LEU A 66 -6.87 -14.86 12.58
CA LEU A 66 -5.41 -14.74 12.54
C LEU A 66 -4.99 -13.31 12.26
N SER A 67 -3.83 -12.89 12.77
CA SER A 67 -3.19 -11.64 12.37
C SER A 67 -2.03 -11.88 11.39
N PRO A 68 -1.73 -10.92 10.49
CA PRO A 68 -0.58 -10.99 9.58
C PRO A 68 0.78 -11.05 10.30
N ASN A 69 0.83 -10.71 11.59
CA ASN A 69 2.07 -10.71 12.38
C ASN A 69 2.39 -12.08 13.03
N GLY A 70 1.57 -13.10 12.79
CA GLY A 70 1.79 -14.46 13.31
C GLY A 70 1.24 -14.68 14.72
N THR A 71 0.23 -13.91 15.13
CA THR A 71 -0.46 -14.08 16.41
C THR A 71 -1.94 -14.41 16.24
N LEU A 72 -2.44 -15.29 17.11
CA LEU A 72 -3.84 -15.71 17.13
C LEU A 72 -4.68 -14.67 17.86
N CYS A 73 -5.78 -14.25 17.23
CA CYS A 73 -6.68 -13.25 17.79
C CYS A 73 -7.88 -13.90 18.48
N ALA A 74 -8.51 -14.87 17.82
CA ALA A 74 -9.63 -15.64 18.37
C ALA A 74 -9.66 -17.03 17.75
N ARG A 75 -10.14 -18.02 18.51
CA ARG A 75 -10.53 -19.31 17.94
C ARG A 75 -11.93 -19.25 17.32
N ASN A 76 -12.24 -20.18 16.43
CA ASN A 76 -13.64 -20.38 15.98
C ASN A 76 -14.60 -20.54 17.18
N ALA A 77 -14.17 -21.34 18.17
CA ALA A 77 -14.88 -21.56 19.41
C ALA A 77 -15.16 -20.29 20.23
N ASP A 78 -14.26 -19.31 20.16
CA ASP A 78 -14.39 -18.03 20.86
C ASP A 78 -15.45 -17.14 20.21
N LEU A 79 -15.52 -17.17 18.87
CA LEU A 79 -16.55 -16.45 18.10
C LEU A 79 -17.93 -17.08 18.29
N LEU A 80 -17.99 -18.41 18.32
CA LEU A 80 -19.22 -19.19 18.49
C LEU A 80 -19.76 -19.26 19.93
N GLN A 81 -19.07 -18.66 20.91
CA GLN A 81 -19.35 -18.88 22.32
C GLN A 81 -20.81 -18.59 22.72
N LYS A 82 -21.47 -17.60 22.11
CA LYS A 82 -22.87 -17.25 22.39
C LYS A 82 -23.90 -18.22 21.79
N PHE A 83 -23.49 -19.00 20.81
CA PHE A 83 -24.37 -19.92 20.09
C PHE A 83 -24.26 -21.34 20.64
N ASN A 84 -23.19 -21.68 21.33
CA ASN A 84 -23.03 -23.00 21.94
C ASN A 84 -23.87 -23.17 23.23
N PRO A 85 -24.57 -24.31 23.41
CA PRO A 85 -25.17 -24.65 24.69
C PRO A 85 -24.14 -24.67 25.82
N ALA A 86 -24.53 -24.23 27.02
CA ALA A 86 -23.63 -24.22 28.17
C ALA A 86 -23.04 -25.61 28.45
N GLY A 87 -21.72 -25.73 28.38
CA GLY A 87 -20.98 -26.98 28.61
C GLY A 87 -20.83 -27.89 27.39
N ALA A 88 -21.36 -27.50 26.21
CA ALA A 88 -21.01 -28.16 24.95
C ALA A 88 -19.59 -27.76 24.52
N ALA A 89 -18.85 -28.70 23.93
CA ALA A 89 -17.65 -28.35 23.19
C ALA A 89 -18.08 -27.60 21.92
N ALA A 90 -17.44 -26.47 21.65
CA ALA A 90 -17.62 -25.79 20.37
C ALA A 90 -17.10 -26.72 19.26
N ALA A 91 -17.94 -26.96 18.25
CA ALA A 91 -17.46 -27.49 17.00
C ALA A 91 -16.69 -26.38 16.27
N ASP A 92 -15.72 -26.79 15.48
CA ASP A 92 -15.13 -25.94 14.48
C ASP A 92 -16.06 -25.93 13.27
N LEU A 93 -16.53 -24.76 12.86
CA LEU A 93 -17.49 -24.58 11.77
C LEU A 93 -16.90 -23.78 10.61
N GLY A 94 -15.59 -23.54 10.61
CA GLY A 94 -14.94 -22.64 9.66
C GLY A 94 -15.34 -21.18 9.85
N LEU A 95 -14.68 -20.29 9.11
CA LEU A 95 -15.06 -18.88 8.99
C LEU A 95 -15.07 -18.54 7.52
N ASP A 96 -16.20 -18.06 7.05
CA ASP A 96 -16.45 -17.78 5.62
C ASP A 96 -16.63 -16.27 5.36
N ALA A 97 -16.79 -15.49 6.43
CA ALA A 97 -16.80 -14.04 6.35
C ALA A 97 -16.45 -13.44 7.70
N VAL A 98 -15.76 -12.30 7.72
CA VAL A 98 -15.50 -11.58 8.97
C VAL A 98 -15.49 -10.07 8.80
N ASP A 99 -16.03 -9.38 9.79
CA ASP A 99 -15.86 -7.95 9.97
C ASP A 99 -15.80 -7.57 11.45
N ILE A 100 -14.66 -7.03 11.88
CA ILE A 100 -14.46 -6.55 13.25
C ILE A 100 -15.06 -5.14 13.39
N LEU A 101 -16.12 -5.03 14.18
CA LEU A 101 -16.87 -3.79 14.38
C LEU A 101 -16.33 -2.97 15.54
N ASP A 102 -15.87 -3.62 16.62
CA ASP A 102 -15.27 -2.96 17.77
C ASP A 102 -14.35 -3.92 18.56
N PHE A 103 -13.10 -3.50 18.77
CA PHE A 103 -12.11 -4.29 19.52
C PHE A 103 -12.34 -4.28 21.03
N THR A 104 -12.84 -3.15 21.58
CA THR A 104 -13.00 -2.95 23.02
C THR A 104 -14.10 -3.85 23.59
N ASP A 105 -15.25 -3.84 22.93
CA ASP A 105 -16.42 -4.67 23.22
C ASP A 105 -16.34 -6.05 22.56
N ARG A 106 -15.29 -6.29 21.75
CA ARG A 106 -15.02 -7.55 21.02
C ARG A 106 -16.19 -7.96 20.14
N LEU A 107 -16.75 -6.97 19.46
CA LEU A 107 -17.87 -7.16 18.56
C LEU A 107 -17.34 -7.50 17.18
N VAL A 108 -17.56 -8.75 16.77
CA VAL A 108 -17.23 -9.26 15.45
C VAL A 108 -18.51 -9.73 14.80
N ALA A 109 -18.74 -9.33 13.56
CA ALA A 109 -19.74 -9.91 12.68
C ALA A 109 -19.05 -10.95 11.78
N PHE A 110 -19.64 -12.13 11.61
CA PHE A 110 -19.00 -13.23 10.89
C PHE A 110 -20.01 -14.22 10.32
N SER A 111 -19.58 -15.03 9.35
CA SER A 111 -20.29 -16.22 8.85
C SER A 111 -19.43 -17.47 9.09
N THR A 112 -20.05 -18.63 8.97
CA THR A 112 -19.39 -19.94 9.09
C THR A 112 -19.65 -20.73 7.83
N GLU A 113 -18.67 -21.56 7.46
CA GLU A 113 -18.73 -22.52 6.35
C GLU A 113 -19.76 -23.64 6.60
N LEU A 114 -19.94 -24.02 7.87
CA LEU A 114 -20.81 -25.13 8.25
C LEU A 114 -22.00 -24.70 9.10
N ASP A 115 -23.15 -25.36 8.88
CA ASP A 115 -24.35 -25.23 9.70
C ASP A 115 -24.07 -25.51 11.19
N ASP A 116 -24.78 -24.81 12.07
CA ASP A 116 -24.79 -25.14 13.49
C ASP A 116 -25.32 -26.57 13.72
N ILE A 117 -24.54 -27.37 14.43
CA ILE A 117 -24.93 -28.74 14.81
C ILE A 117 -26.18 -28.79 15.69
N PHE A 118 -26.57 -27.67 16.31
CA PHE A 118 -27.80 -27.55 17.10
C PHE A 118 -28.96 -26.88 16.35
N GLY A 119 -28.78 -26.50 15.08
CA GLY A 119 -29.81 -25.93 14.20
C GLY A 119 -30.25 -24.52 14.59
N LYS A 120 -29.37 -23.71 15.19
CA LYS A 120 -29.67 -22.31 15.57
C LYS A 120 -29.45 -21.31 14.43
N PHE A 121 -28.55 -21.63 13.52
CA PHE A 121 -28.21 -20.87 12.33
C PHE A 121 -27.71 -21.85 11.25
N THR A 122 -27.65 -21.39 10.01
CA THR A 122 -27.10 -22.12 8.86
C THR A 122 -25.82 -21.45 8.35
N ALA A 123 -25.04 -22.17 7.53
CA ALA A 123 -23.93 -21.60 6.78
C ALA A 123 -24.46 -20.43 5.94
N GLY A 124 -23.76 -19.29 5.98
CA GLY A 124 -24.20 -18.05 5.32
C GLY A 124 -25.07 -17.10 6.15
N ASP A 125 -25.56 -17.51 7.33
CA ASP A 125 -26.18 -16.57 8.27
C ASP A 125 -25.14 -15.61 8.84
N LEU A 126 -25.46 -14.32 8.93
CA LEU A 126 -24.56 -13.33 9.50
C LEU A 126 -24.72 -13.27 11.02
N LEU A 127 -23.71 -13.78 11.72
CA LEU A 127 -23.63 -13.90 13.17
C LEU A 127 -22.89 -12.71 13.78
N PHE A 128 -23.18 -12.43 15.04
CA PHE A 128 -22.46 -11.44 15.84
C PHE A 128 -22.00 -12.06 17.15
N THR A 129 -20.78 -11.75 17.62
CA THR A 129 -20.25 -12.27 18.90
C THR A 129 -21.06 -11.84 20.13
N ASN A 130 -21.97 -10.88 19.99
CA ASN A 130 -22.95 -10.51 21.02
C ASN A 130 -24.18 -11.47 21.07
N GLY A 131 -24.29 -12.42 20.14
CA GLY A 131 -25.37 -13.40 20.00
C GLY A 131 -26.45 -13.01 18.98
N GLY A 132 -26.30 -11.90 18.27
CA GLY A 132 -27.20 -11.49 17.19
C GLY A 132 -27.05 -12.39 15.94
N ILE A 133 -28.15 -12.57 15.21
CA ILE A 133 -28.20 -13.34 13.95
C ILE A 133 -29.04 -12.55 12.94
N ILE A 134 -28.53 -12.40 11.72
CA ILE A 134 -29.28 -11.98 10.53
C ILE A 134 -29.29 -13.16 9.56
N PRO A 135 -30.46 -13.75 9.27
CA PRO A 135 -30.52 -14.86 8.33
C PRO A 135 -30.02 -14.48 6.93
N ASN A 136 -29.32 -15.38 6.25
CA ASN A 136 -28.83 -15.18 4.88
C ASN A 136 -29.94 -14.68 3.94
N THR A 137 -31.10 -15.32 4.04
CA THR A 137 -32.31 -14.97 3.27
C THR A 137 -32.76 -13.51 3.42
N ALA A 138 -32.45 -12.83 4.53
CA ALA A 138 -32.75 -11.41 4.71
C ALA A 138 -31.74 -10.49 4.01
N LEU A 139 -30.47 -10.91 3.89
CA LEU A 139 -29.43 -10.21 3.15
C LEU A 139 -29.72 -10.23 1.64
N VAL A 140 -30.09 -11.41 1.12
CA VAL A 140 -30.27 -11.64 -0.32
C VAL A 140 -31.68 -11.34 -0.85
N ALA A 141 -32.65 -11.09 0.04
CA ALA A 141 -34.04 -10.80 -0.33
C ALA A 141 -34.21 -9.73 -1.43
N PRO A 142 -33.46 -8.60 -1.44
CA PRO A 142 -33.59 -7.58 -2.49
C PRO A 142 -33.26 -8.07 -3.90
N PHE A 143 -32.48 -9.15 -4.02
CA PHE A 143 -32.06 -9.75 -5.29
C PHE A 143 -33.02 -10.85 -5.76
N GLY A 144 -34.11 -11.10 -5.01
CA GLY A 144 -35.11 -12.11 -5.35
C GLY A 144 -34.70 -13.54 -5.04
N ILE A 145 -33.62 -13.72 -4.26
CA ILE A 145 -33.16 -15.02 -3.76
C ILE A 145 -33.97 -15.35 -2.51
N THR A 146 -34.57 -16.55 -2.49
CA THR A 146 -35.54 -16.96 -1.45
C THR A 146 -35.10 -18.18 -0.66
N TYR A 147 -33.83 -18.55 -0.76
CA TYR A 147 -33.22 -19.70 -0.11
C TYR A 147 -31.86 -19.26 0.41
N ASP A 148 -31.28 -20.07 1.29
CA ASP A 148 -29.93 -19.85 1.78
C ASP A 148 -28.92 -20.18 0.70
N ILE A 149 -28.10 -19.19 0.35
CA ILE A 149 -27.10 -19.29 -0.72
C ILE A 149 -25.69 -19.06 -0.18
N GLY A 150 -25.46 -19.17 1.13
CA GLY A 150 -24.12 -18.99 1.71
C GLY A 150 -23.63 -17.53 1.70
N LEU A 151 -22.45 -17.28 2.30
CA LEU A 151 -21.89 -15.92 2.48
C LEU A 151 -20.36 -15.93 2.57
N ASP A 152 -19.71 -15.74 1.42
CA ASP A 152 -18.24 -15.79 1.28
C ASP A 152 -17.53 -14.48 1.69
N ALA A 153 -18.24 -13.38 1.95
CA ALA A 153 -17.61 -12.16 2.45
C ALA A 153 -18.61 -11.20 3.11
N VAL A 154 -18.10 -10.37 4.03
CA VAL A 154 -18.91 -9.32 4.67
C VAL A 154 -18.09 -8.08 5.01
N GLN A 155 -18.69 -6.90 4.80
CA GLN A 155 -18.13 -5.61 5.17
C GLN A 155 -19.26 -4.63 5.53
N PHE A 156 -19.26 -4.13 6.77
CA PHE A 156 -20.19 -3.10 7.21
C PHE A 156 -19.73 -1.70 6.79
N ILE A 157 -20.68 -0.90 6.32
CA ILE A 157 -20.49 0.47 5.86
C ILE A 157 -21.27 1.43 6.76
N GLY A 158 -20.60 2.39 7.36
CA GLY A 158 -21.18 3.34 8.30
C GLY A 158 -20.18 3.80 9.36
N THR A 159 -20.60 4.73 10.22
CA THR A 159 -19.76 5.17 11.34
C THR A 159 -19.80 4.14 12.48
N PRO A 160 -18.70 3.95 13.24
CA PRO A 160 -18.63 2.97 14.32
C PRO A 160 -19.82 3.02 15.28
N GLU A 161 -20.27 4.22 15.67
CA GLU A 161 -21.38 4.40 16.62
C GLU A 161 -22.70 3.82 16.09
N LYS A 162 -22.94 3.99 14.78
CA LYS A 162 -24.14 3.47 14.12
C LYS A 162 -24.07 1.97 13.95
N LEU A 163 -22.90 1.42 13.61
CA LEU A 163 -22.68 -0.01 13.50
C LEU A 163 -22.90 -0.71 14.84
N MET A 164 -22.33 -0.18 15.92
CA MET A 164 -22.54 -0.66 17.29
C MET A 164 -24.01 -0.63 17.70
N SER A 165 -24.70 0.48 17.40
CA SER A 165 -26.13 0.61 17.70
C SER A 165 -26.98 -0.39 16.91
N PHE A 166 -26.63 -0.63 15.64
CA PHE A 166 -27.30 -1.61 14.80
C PHE A 166 -27.07 -3.04 15.27
N ALA A 167 -25.83 -3.43 15.61
CA ALA A 167 -25.56 -4.75 16.17
C ALA A 167 -26.32 -5.02 17.48
N GLY A 168 -26.51 -3.99 18.31
CA GLY A 168 -27.39 -4.06 19.48
C GLY A 168 -28.87 -4.29 19.12
N LEU A 169 -29.33 -3.70 18.01
CA LEU A 169 -30.68 -3.94 17.47
C LEU A 169 -30.81 -5.38 16.95
N VAL A 170 -29.79 -5.91 16.26
CA VAL A 170 -29.81 -7.28 15.73
C VAL A 170 -30.09 -8.29 16.83
N LEU A 171 -29.37 -8.17 17.95
CA LEU A 171 -29.58 -9.01 19.14
C LEU A 171 -31.02 -8.90 19.69
N GLN A 172 -31.63 -7.72 19.65
CA GLN A 172 -33.01 -7.51 20.14
C GLN A 172 -34.08 -8.09 19.21
N ILE A 173 -33.81 -8.12 17.90
CA ILE A 173 -34.76 -8.63 16.90
C ILE A 173 -34.78 -10.16 16.90
N GLY A 174 -33.60 -10.78 16.97
CA GLY A 174 -33.44 -12.23 16.84
C GLY A 174 -33.68 -12.77 15.43
N PRO A 175 -33.32 -14.03 15.14
CA PRO A 175 -33.32 -14.58 13.78
C PRO A 175 -34.71 -14.57 13.11
N ASP A 176 -35.77 -14.92 13.84
CA ASP A 176 -37.15 -14.97 13.31
C ASP A 176 -37.77 -13.58 13.03
N GLY A 177 -37.12 -12.51 13.48
CA GLY A 177 -37.66 -11.16 13.43
C GLY A 177 -37.45 -10.43 12.10
N TRP A 178 -36.62 -10.98 11.19
CA TRP A 178 -36.15 -10.36 9.95
C TRP A 178 -37.03 -10.64 8.72
N GLY A 179 -38.33 -10.36 8.81
CA GLY A 179 -39.23 -10.49 7.64
C GLY A 179 -38.71 -9.74 6.40
N GLN A 180 -39.25 -10.10 5.21
CA GLN A 180 -38.68 -9.81 3.88
C GLN A 180 -37.97 -8.46 3.66
N ASP A 181 -38.49 -7.35 4.17
CA ASP A 181 -37.92 -6.01 3.93
C ASP A 181 -37.38 -5.33 5.19
N ARG A 182 -37.39 -6.01 6.35
CA ARG A 182 -37.07 -5.38 7.63
C ARG A 182 -35.62 -4.97 7.71
N LEU A 183 -34.71 -5.83 7.27
CA LEU A 183 -33.28 -5.53 7.27
C LEU A 183 -33.00 -4.23 6.50
N GLN A 184 -33.51 -4.14 5.28
CA GLN A 184 -33.34 -2.98 4.39
C GLN A 184 -33.89 -1.69 5.01
N GLN A 185 -35.02 -1.77 5.73
CA GLN A 185 -35.59 -0.63 6.44
C GLN A 185 -34.71 -0.15 7.58
N GLU A 186 -34.16 -1.06 8.38
CA GLU A 186 -33.28 -0.70 9.50
C GLU A 186 -31.92 -0.20 8.99
N LEU A 187 -31.32 -0.82 7.97
CA LEU A 187 -30.09 -0.31 7.33
C LEU A 187 -30.26 1.15 6.87
N LYS A 188 -31.36 1.44 6.17
CA LYS A 188 -31.71 2.82 5.76
C LYS A 188 -31.94 3.76 6.95
N ARG A 189 -32.59 3.29 8.01
CA ARG A 189 -32.88 4.09 9.21
C ARG A 189 -31.60 4.49 9.95
N TYR A 190 -30.65 3.56 10.07
CA TYR A 190 -29.36 3.84 10.70
C TYR A 190 -28.40 4.58 9.75
N GLY A 191 -28.69 4.55 8.44
CA GLY A 191 -27.83 5.13 7.42
C GLY A 191 -26.50 4.39 7.36
N ILE A 192 -26.60 3.07 7.31
CA ILE A 192 -25.51 2.09 7.18
C ILE A 192 -25.87 1.13 6.04
N ASP A 193 -24.90 0.32 5.63
CA ASP A 193 -25.11 -0.79 4.70
C ASP A 193 -24.27 -2.00 5.11
N ILE A 194 -24.58 -3.15 4.53
CA ILE A 194 -23.80 -4.38 4.64
C ILE A 194 -23.44 -4.78 3.23
N TRP A 195 -22.15 -4.78 2.92
CA TRP A 195 -21.64 -5.29 1.66
C TRP A 195 -21.23 -6.74 1.83
N PHE A 196 -21.50 -7.58 0.85
CA PHE A 196 -21.29 -9.03 0.95
C PHE A 196 -21.21 -9.71 -0.42
N SER A 197 -20.57 -10.89 -0.50
CA SER A 197 -20.64 -11.84 -1.63
C SER A 197 -21.46 -13.07 -1.23
N ILE A 198 -21.75 -13.98 -2.16
CA ILE A 198 -22.60 -15.16 -1.91
C ILE A 198 -21.89 -16.43 -2.35
N GLU A 199 -22.25 -17.56 -1.75
CA GLU A 199 -21.72 -18.88 -2.11
C GLU A 199 -22.45 -19.39 -3.38
N GLY A 200 -21.82 -19.14 -4.52
CA GLY A 200 -22.25 -19.58 -5.85
C GLY A 200 -23.16 -18.62 -6.66
N THR A 201 -23.42 -19.00 -7.90
CA THR A 201 -24.13 -18.15 -8.86
C THR A 201 -25.66 -18.28 -8.81
N HIS A 202 -26.37 -17.16 -8.61
CA HIS A 202 -27.82 -17.08 -8.79
C HIS A 202 -28.21 -16.66 -10.22
N TRP A 203 -28.77 -17.61 -10.98
CA TRP A 203 -29.25 -17.37 -12.34
C TRP A 203 -30.70 -16.86 -12.36
N THR A 204 -30.91 -15.70 -12.97
CA THR A 204 -32.26 -15.18 -13.23
C THR A 204 -32.66 -15.36 -14.70
N ALA A 205 -33.95 -15.54 -14.97
CA ALA A 205 -34.45 -15.71 -16.34
C ALA A 205 -34.57 -14.39 -17.13
N VAL A 206 -34.50 -13.24 -16.44
CA VAL A 206 -34.87 -11.91 -16.98
C VAL A 206 -33.86 -10.80 -16.69
N ALA A 207 -32.87 -11.02 -15.81
CA ALA A 207 -31.81 -10.08 -15.48
C ALA A 207 -30.43 -10.74 -15.64
N ALA A 208 -29.36 -9.97 -15.40
CA ALA A 208 -28.03 -10.55 -15.29
C ALA A 208 -28.00 -11.55 -14.12
N PRO A 209 -27.19 -12.62 -14.19
CA PRO A 209 -26.94 -13.46 -13.02
C PRO A 209 -26.29 -12.62 -11.91
N ILE A 210 -26.52 -13.01 -10.66
CA ILE A 210 -25.72 -12.57 -9.53
C ILE A 210 -24.65 -13.62 -9.33
N LEU A 211 -23.40 -13.20 -9.49
CA LEU A 211 -22.22 -14.05 -9.40
C LEU A 211 -21.76 -14.18 -7.95
N ASP A 212 -21.06 -15.26 -7.61
CA ASP A 212 -20.36 -15.36 -6.31
C ASP A 212 -19.26 -14.29 -6.22
N GLY A 213 -18.63 -14.02 -7.36
CA GLY A 213 -17.65 -12.96 -7.49
C GLY A 213 -18.20 -11.53 -7.47
N ASP A 214 -19.52 -11.32 -7.34
CA ASP A 214 -20.12 -9.98 -7.26
C ASP A 214 -20.18 -9.49 -5.81
N LEU A 215 -19.77 -8.24 -5.56
CA LEU A 215 -19.98 -7.56 -4.29
C LEU A 215 -21.34 -6.86 -4.28
N LEU A 216 -22.21 -7.29 -3.37
CA LEU A 216 -23.59 -6.85 -3.23
C LEU A 216 -23.75 -5.94 -2.03
N ALA A 217 -24.77 -5.09 -2.06
CA ALA A 217 -25.21 -4.31 -0.90
C ALA A 217 -26.57 -4.82 -0.43
N ALA A 218 -26.71 -5.04 0.88
CA ALA A 218 -27.94 -5.51 1.51
C ALA A 218 -29.11 -4.53 1.34
N THR A 219 -28.84 -3.27 1.00
CA THR A 219 -29.89 -2.31 0.60
C THR A 219 -30.45 -2.50 -0.81
N GLY A 220 -29.86 -3.39 -1.62
CA GLY A 220 -30.44 -3.91 -2.87
C GLY A 220 -29.81 -3.43 -4.17
N TYR A 221 -28.50 -3.17 -4.19
CA TYR A 221 -27.76 -2.88 -5.42
C TYR A 221 -26.45 -3.66 -5.46
N VAL A 222 -25.90 -3.85 -6.68
CA VAL A 222 -24.57 -4.43 -6.86
C VAL A 222 -23.53 -3.33 -6.70
N VAL A 223 -22.64 -3.47 -5.72
CA VAL A 223 -21.54 -2.52 -5.44
C VAL A 223 -20.48 -2.63 -6.53
N ALA A 224 -20.07 -3.86 -6.84
CA ALA A 224 -19.09 -4.16 -7.87
C ALA A 224 -19.40 -5.52 -8.47
N HIS A 225 -19.42 -5.60 -9.80
CA HIS A 225 -19.41 -6.91 -10.46
C HIS A 225 -18.01 -7.53 -10.42
N ASN A 226 -17.90 -8.86 -10.46
CA ASN A 226 -16.61 -9.58 -10.53
C ASN A 226 -15.70 -9.03 -11.63
N SER A 227 -16.30 -8.73 -12.80
CA SER A 227 -15.62 -8.11 -13.94
C SER A 227 -15.05 -6.71 -13.65
N ASN A 228 -15.65 -5.94 -12.75
CA ASN A 228 -15.19 -4.59 -12.43
C ASN A 228 -14.09 -4.58 -11.37
N LEU A 229 -14.02 -5.63 -10.54
CA LEU A 229 -12.97 -5.79 -9.53
C LEU A 229 -11.64 -6.16 -10.20
N LEU A 230 -11.68 -7.05 -11.18
CA LEU A 230 -10.50 -7.60 -11.85
C LEU A 230 -10.13 -6.86 -13.16
N PRO A 231 -8.82 -6.63 -13.44
CA PRO A 231 -8.36 -5.97 -14.65
C PRO A 231 -8.87 -6.62 -15.94
N ASN A 232 -9.02 -5.83 -17.01
CA ASN A 232 -9.54 -6.31 -18.31
C ASN A 232 -8.76 -7.48 -18.94
N SER A 233 -7.51 -7.73 -18.53
CA SER A 233 -6.72 -8.88 -18.97
C SER A 233 -7.15 -10.21 -18.34
N VAL A 234 -7.87 -10.15 -17.23
CA VAL A 234 -8.43 -11.32 -16.53
C VAL A 234 -9.82 -11.63 -17.12
N PRO A 235 -10.18 -12.89 -17.42
CA PRO A 235 -11.47 -13.23 -18.01
C PRO A 235 -12.65 -13.22 -16.99
N ALA A 236 -12.70 -12.24 -16.10
CA ALA A 236 -13.65 -12.17 -14.98
C ALA A 236 -15.04 -11.66 -15.35
N GLY A 237 -16.08 -12.36 -14.92
CA GLY A 237 -17.50 -12.08 -15.12
C GLY A 237 -18.17 -13.00 -16.15
N LEU A 238 -19.12 -13.80 -15.69
CA LEU A 238 -20.03 -14.55 -16.55
C LEU A 238 -21.27 -13.73 -16.96
N PRO A 239 -21.82 -13.94 -18.16
CA PRO A 239 -21.27 -14.73 -19.27
C PRO A 239 -20.29 -13.98 -20.18
N GLN A 240 -20.02 -12.68 -19.94
CA GLN A 240 -19.39 -11.81 -20.94
C GLN A 240 -17.88 -12.00 -21.09
N ARG A 241 -17.15 -12.27 -19.99
CA ARG A 241 -15.68 -12.36 -19.97
C ARG A 241 -15.17 -13.77 -19.67
N GLY A 242 -15.99 -14.62 -19.04
CA GLY A 242 -15.91 -16.08 -19.20
C GLY A 242 -15.65 -16.90 -17.94
N VAL A 243 -15.27 -16.29 -16.82
CA VAL A 243 -14.99 -16.99 -15.55
C VAL A 243 -15.62 -16.19 -14.41
N ASP A 244 -16.33 -16.87 -13.53
CA ASP A 244 -16.66 -16.34 -12.22
C ASP A 244 -15.53 -16.73 -11.27
N PHE A 245 -14.89 -15.74 -10.66
CA PHE A 245 -13.70 -15.99 -9.83
C PHE A 245 -14.04 -16.19 -8.35
N GLY A 246 -15.30 -16.03 -7.93
CA GLY A 246 -15.64 -15.97 -6.51
C GLY A 246 -15.10 -14.74 -5.81
N LEU A 247 -15.50 -14.59 -4.55
CA LEU A 247 -15.00 -13.61 -3.60
C LEU A 247 -15.11 -14.18 -2.19
N ASP A 248 -14.00 -14.62 -1.59
CA ASP A 248 -14.01 -15.28 -0.26
C ASP A 248 -13.48 -14.33 0.82
N ALA A 249 -13.13 -13.12 0.42
CA ALA A 249 -12.80 -12.10 1.39
C ALA A 249 -12.99 -10.71 0.78
N VAL A 250 -13.55 -9.79 1.56
CA VAL A 250 -13.69 -8.38 1.14
C VAL A 250 -13.50 -7.46 2.33
N THR A 251 -12.74 -6.40 2.13
CA THR A 251 -12.69 -5.27 3.05
C THR A 251 -12.60 -3.93 2.31
N SER A 252 -13.13 -2.88 2.91
CA SER A 252 -13.13 -1.53 2.32
C SER A 252 -13.17 -0.44 3.38
N VAL A 253 -13.11 0.81 2.92
CA VAL A 253 -13.29 1.97 3.78
C VAL A 253 -14.72 2.01 4.34
N ARG A 254 -14.87 2.34 5.63
CA ARG A 254 -16.17 2.37 6.32
C ARG A 254 -17.14 3.40 5.76
N THR A 255 -16.64 4.48 5.18
CA THR A 255 -17.44 5.57 4.60
C THR A 255 -16.91 5.88 3.20
N PRO A 256 -17.24 5.05 2.20
CA PRO A 256 -16.69 5.17 0.86
C PRO A 256 -17.23 6.42 0.15
N ASP A 257 -16.34 7.08 -0.59
CA ASP A 257 -16.73 8.09 -1.56
C ASP A 257 -17.43 7.37 -2.74
N PRO A 258 -18.70 7.71 -3.06
CA PRO A 258 -19.41 7.11 -4.18
C PRO A 258 -18.66 7.18 -5.52
N ASP A 259 -17.81 8.20 -5.72
CA ASP A 259 -17.07 8.39 -6.96
C ASP A 259 -15.77 7.56 -7.01
N SER A 260 -15.39 6.88 -5.93
CA SER A 260 -14.13 6.15 -5.80
C SER A 260 -14.27 4.84 -5.00
N VAL A 261 -15.38 4.13 -5.17
CA VAL A 261 -15.64 2.87 -4.45
C VAL A 261 -14.64 1.77 -4.84
N ILE A 262 -14.53 1.43 -6.13
CA ILE A 262 -13.73 0.28 -6.61
C ILE A 262 -12.25 0.34 -6.17
N PRO A 263 -11.53 1.46 -6.30
CA PRO A 263 -10.12 1.53 -5.89
C PRO A 263 -9.90 1.38 -4.38
N ASN A 264 -10.96 1.40 -3.57
CA ASN A 264 -10.91 1.26 -2.12
C ASN A 264 -11.37 -0.12 -1.64
N ILE A 265 -11.67 -1.06 -2.55
CA ILE A 265 -12.02 -2.44 -2.22
C ILE A 265 -10.74 -3.29 -2.27
N TYR A 266 -10.51 -4.05 -1.21
CA TYR A 266 -9.51 -5.11 -1.14
C TYR A 266 -10.25 -6.43 -0.98
N TYR A 267 -9.77 -7.47 -1.65
CA TYR A 267 -10.50 -8.72 -1.72
C TYR A 267 -9.61 -9.92 -2.04
N SER A 268 -10.09 -11.13 -1.79
CA SER A 268 -9.56 -12.39 -2.33
C SER A 268 -10.61 -13.06 -3.21
N THR A 269 -10.26 -14.16 -3.88
CA THR A 269 -11.10 -14.83 -4.87
C THR A 269 -11.04 -16.35 -4.70
N GLU A 270 -12.16 -17.06 -4.80
CA GLU A 270 -12.26 -18.53 -4.68
C GLU A 270 -11.30 -19.33 -5.55
N ILE A 271 -10.90 -18.77 -6.70
CA ILE A 271 -10.01 -19.48 -7.63
C ILE A 271 -8.84 -18.62 -8.12
N LEU A 272 -7.70 -19.26 -8.23
CA LEU A 272 -6.50 -18.69 -8.84
C LEU A 272 -6.64 -18.34 -10.35
N PHE A 273 -5.82 -17.40 -10.81
CA PHE A 273 -5.59 -17.09 -12.21
C PHE A 273 -4.11 -17.15 -12.58
N ARG A 274 -3.76 -17.96 -13.59
CA ARG A 274 -2.36 -18.14 -14.05
C ARG A 274 -1.94 -17.22 -15.19
N GLY A 275 -2.75 -16.20 -15.50
CA GLY A 275 -2.46 -15.23 -16.57
C GLY A 275 -1.65 -14.04 -16.08
N GLU A 276 -1.85 -12.87 -16.68
CA GLU A 276 -1.18 -11.62 -16.30
C GLU A 276 -2.23 -10.53 -16.01
N PRO A 277 -2.34 -10.02 -14.77
CA PRO A 277 -1.60 -10.47 -13.57
C PRO A 277 -1.94 -11.91 -13.19
N ALA A 278 -0.98 -12.64 -12.64
CA ALA A 278 -1.25 -13.89 -11.94
C ALA A 278 -1.65 -13.59 -10.50
N PHE A 279 -2.55 -14.38 -9.94
CA PHE A 279 -2.94 -14.34 -8.54
C PHE A 279 -3.43 -15.72 -8.10
N ASN A 280 -3.32 -16.00 -6.82
CA ASN A 280 -3.90 -17.17 -6.18
C ASN A 280 -5.14 -16.79 -5.36
N ASP A 281 -5.85 -17.81 -4.92
CA ASP A 281 -7.10 -17.80 -4.18
C ASP A 281 -6.99 -17.23 -2.76
N GLY A 282 -5.76 -17.10 -2.26
CA GLY A 282 -5.48 -16.50 -0.96
C GLY A 282 -4.69 -15.18 -1.01
N ASP A 283 -4.48 -14.62 -2.20
CA ASP A 283 -3.82 -13.32 -2.36
C ASP A 283 -4.81 -12.19 -2.01
N ILE A 284 -4.34 -11.11 -1.39
CA ILE A 284 -5.14 -9.90 -1.22
C ILE A 284 -4.93 -9.01 -2.45
N LEU A 285 -5.98 -8.86 -3.25
CA LEU A 285 -6.07 -7.98 -4.40
C LEU A 285 -6.67 -6.63 -4.01
N LYS A 286 -6.42 -5.62 -4.86
CA LYS A 286 -7.07 -4.31 -4.79
C LYS A 286 -7.83 -4.04 -6.09
N GLY A 287 -9.05 -3.55 -5.95
CA GLY A 287 -9.94 -3.22 -7.07
C GLY A 287 -9.23 -2.37 -8.12
N GLY A 288 -9.10 -2.92 -9.33
CA GLY A 288 -8.44 -2.27 -10.46
C GLY A 288 -6.90 -2.23 -10.44
N ASN A 289 -6.22 -2.67 -9.36
CA ASN A 289 -4.76 -2.56 -9.19
C ASN A 289 -4.02 -3.90 -8.93
N GLY A 290 -4.71 -5.05 -8.97
CA GLY A 290 -4.10 -6.38 -8.89
C GLY A 290 -3.66 -6.78 -7.47
N VAL A 291 -2.72 -7.74 -7.35
CA VAL A 291 -2.22 -8.29 -6.07
C VAL A 291 -1.46 -7.24 -5.27
N VAL A 292 -1.82 -7.08 -3.99
CA VAL A 292 -1.18 -6.19 -3.02
C VAL A 292 -0.42 -6.98 -1.95
N VAL A 293 -0.95 -8.12 -1.50
CA VAL A 293 -0.29 -9.04 -0.57
C VAL A 293 -0.45 -10.45 -1.11
N THR A 294 0.63 -11.22 -1.19
CA THR A 294 0.52 -12.63 -1.58
C THR A 294 0.08 -13.49 -0.39
N ASN A 295 -0.60 -14.61 -0.64
CA ASN A 295 -0.95 -15.57 0.42
C ASN A 295 0.29 -16.02 1.18
N GLU A 296 1.38 -16.31 0.46
CA GLU A 296 2.66 -16.70 1.05
C GLU A 296 3.16 -15.64 2.04
N ASP A 297 3.13 -14.35 1.67
CA ASP A 297 3.55 -13.27 2.55
C ASP A 297 2.61 -13.12 3.76
N LEU A 298 1.31 -13.29 3.56
CA LEU A 298 0.28 -13.17 4.60
C LEU A 298 0.45 -14.24 5.70
N ILE A 299 0.71 -15.49 5.31
CA ILE A 299 0.82 -16.63 6.25
C ILE A 299 2.24 -16.86 6.77
N ARG A 300 3.27 -16.24 6.17
CA ARG A 300 4.69 -16.52 6.48
C ARG A 300 5.04 -16.43 7.96
N ALA A 301 4.44 -15.47 8.69
CA ALA A 301 4.72 -15.25 10.11
C ALA A 301 4.32 -16.45 10.99
N TRP A 302 3.33 -17.23 10.55
CA TRP A 302 2.86 -18.45 11.19
C TRP A 302 3.74 -19.67 10.93
N ALA A 303 4.64 -19.55 9.93
CA ALA A 303 5.51 -20.61 9.46
C ALA A 303 4.77 -21.95 9.24
N PRO A 304 3.70 -21.98 8.42
CA PRO A 304 3.09 -23.21 7.99
C PRO A 304 4.08 -24.06 7.18
N LYS A 305 3.76 -25.33 7.00
CA LYS A 305 4.52 -26.20 6.08
C LYS A 305 4.09 -26.07 4.63
N ALA A 306 2.89 -25.53 4.41
CA ALA A 306 2.37 -25.21 3.10
C ALA A 306 2.79 -23.78 2.74
N ASP A 307 3.04 -23.55 1.46
CA ASP A 307 3.35 -22.21 0.92
C ASP A 307 2.08 -21.50 0.42
N PHE A 308 0.91 -22.14 0.58
CA PHE A 308 -0.41 -21.67 0.18
C PHE A 308 -1.48 -22.33 1.06
N LEU A 309 -2.44 -21.54 1.54
CA LEU A 309 -3.54 -21.96 2.43
C LEU A 309 -4.90 -21.33 2.10
N GLY A 310 -5.01 -20.56 1.02
CA GLY A 310 -6.26 -19.85 0.69
C GLY A 310 -6.61 -18.72 1.64
N LEU A 311 -7.79 -18.11 1.48
CA LEU A 311 -8.28 -17.01 2.33
C LEU A 311 -9.82 -16.88 2.36
N ASP A 312 -10.47 -17.41 3.40
CA ASP A 312 -11.94 -17.33 3.58
C ASP A 312 -12.47 -16.12 4.34
N ALA A 313 -11.57 -15.31 4.90
CA ALA A 313 -12.03 -14.13 5.65
C ALA A 313 -10.95 -13.06 5.69
N LEU A 314 -11.37 -11.79 5.59
CA LEU A 314 -10.47 -10.66 5.66
C LEU A 314 -11.13 -9.47 6.36
N TRP A 315 -10.40 -8.91 7.31
CA TRP A 315 -10.64 -7.59 7.86
C TRP A 315 -9.34 -6.77 7.80
N ALA A 316 -9.41 -5.55 7.29
CA ALA A 316 -8.28 -4.63 7.34
C ALA A 316 -8.72 -3.21 7.72
N PRO A 317 -7.86 -2.44 8.41
CA PRO A 317 -8.12 -1.04 8.70
C PRO A 317 -7.91 -0.18 7.44
N VAL A 318 -8.90 -0.11 6.56
CA VAL A 318 -8.84 0.68 5.32
C VAL A 318 -9.47 2.07 5.50
N GLY A 319 -8.77 3.13 5.07
CA GLY A 319 -9.31 4.49 4.87
C GLY A 319 -9.35 5.44 6.08
N PRO A 320 -9.69 6.72 5.85
CA PRO A 320 -9.83 7.73 6.89
C PRO A 320 -11.09 7.46 7.75
N GLY A 321 -10.92 7.36 9.07
CA GLY A 321 -12.01 7.11 10.02
C GLY A 321 -12.05 5.68 10.59
N THR A 322 -11.23 4.79 10.06
CA THR A 322 -10.69 3.64 10.81
C THR A 322 -9.30 4.12 11.23
N PRO A 323 -9.11 4.68 12.45
CA PRO A 323 -7.78 5.11 12.85
C PRO A 323 -6.89 3.87 12.72
N PRO A 324 -5.81 3.90 11.93
CA PRO A 324 -4.65 3.13 12.32
C PRO A 324 -4.32 3.64 13.71
N GLU A 325 -4.63 2.86 14.75
CA GLU A 325 -4.36 3.32 16.11
C GLU A 325 -2.85 3.48 16.31
N ASP A 326 -2.07 2.70 15.54
CA ASP A 326 -0.62 2.71 15.56
C ASP A 326 -0.02 3.62 14.46
N PRO A 327 1.04 4.37 14.80
CA PRO A 327 1.90 5.04 13.84
C PRO A 327 2.40 4.07 12.74
N HIS A 328 2.35 4.49 11.47
CA HIS A 328 2.83 3.69 10.34
C HIS A 328 3.22 4.58 9.15
N ILE A 329 4.09 4.08 8.27
CA ILE A 329 4.52 4.79 7.06
C ILE A 329 3.52 4.52 5.92
N GLN A 330 3.08 5.58 5.26
CA GLN A 330 2.10 5.48 4.17
C GLN A 330 2.70 5.85 2.82
N THR A 331 3.66 6.77 2.80
CA THR A 331 4.32 7.20 1.57
C THR A 331 5.82 7.29 1.72
N MET A 332 6.51 6.97 0.62
CA MET A 332 7.96 7.12 0.49
C MET A 332 8.28 7.83 -0.82
N CYS A 333 9.45 8.46 -0.88
CA CYS A 333 9.89 9.20 -2.05
C CYS A 333 8.82 10.20 -2.50
N GLY A 334 8.37 10.99 -1.52
CA GLY A 334 7.28 11.95 -1.61
C GLY A 334 5.93 11.35 -1.29
N ASP A 335 4.98 11.55 -2.20
CA ASP A 335 3.58 11.15 -2.02
C ASP A 335 3.27 9.82 -2.71
N ARG A 336 4.27 8.96 -2.91
CA ARG A 336 4.04 7.63 -3.51
C ARG A 336 3.65 6.65 -2.42
N PRO A 337 2.51 5.96 -2.54
CA PRO A 337 2.10 4.93 -1.60
C PRO A 337 3.21 3.90 -1.40
N VAL A 338 3.46 3.50 -0.16
CA VAL A 338 4.41 2.42 0.12
C VAL A 338 4.03 1.13 -0.59
N ALA A 339 2.73 0.84 -0.75
CA ALA A 339 2.23 -0.31 -1.49
C ALA A 339 2.70 -0.39 -2.96
N ASP A 340 3.08 0.74 -3.58
CA ASP A 340 3.55 0.78 -4.97
C ASP A 340 5.05 0.41 -5.09
N PHE A 341 5.74 0.18 -3.97
CA PHE A 341 7.12 -0.28 -3.96
C PHE A 341 7.15 -1.81 -3.87
N ASP A 342 8.05 -2.43 -4.63
CA ASP A 342 8.32 -3.85 -4.50
C ASP A 342 8.94 -4.16 -3.13
N GLY A 343 8.19 -4.85 -2.26
CA GLY A 343 8.50 -5.02 -0.84
C GLY A 343 8.13 -3.82 0.02
N GLY A 344 7.18 -3.00 -0.41
CA GLY A 344 6.78 -1.78 0.30
C GLY A 344 5.79 -2.00 1.44
N LEU A 345 5.14 -3.16 1.55
CA LEU A 345 4.32 -3.57 2.68
C LEU A 345 4.55 -5.06 2.94
N ILE A 346 5.60 -5.38 3.68
CA ILE A 346 5.95 -6.78 3.96
C ILE A 346 6.10 -7.04 5.46
N PRO A 347 5.89 -8.27 5.94
CA PRO A 347 6.25 -8.62 7.30
C PRO A 347 7.75 -8.41 7.56
N ILE A 348 8.11 -8.24 8.84
CA ILE A 348 9.51 -8.07 9.26
C ILE A 348 10.39 -9.20 8.72
N GLY A 349 11.41 -8.85 7.95
CA GLY A 349 12.34 -9.79 7.33
C GLY A 349 11.90 -10.35 5.98
N GLY A 350 10.77 -9.91 5.42
CA GLY A 350 10.34 -10.24 4.07
C GLY A 350 11.29 -9.69 2.99
N GLY A 351 10.99 -10.03 1.74
CA GLY A 351 11.78 -9.64 0.58
C GLY A 351 11.19 -8.48 -0.22
N GLY A 352 12.01 -7.92 -1.10
CA GLY A 352 11.62 -6.88 -2.04
C GLY A 352 12.83 -6.37 -2.80
N VAL A 353 12.65 -5.58 -3.85
CA VAL A 353 13.72 -4.84 -4.53
C VAL A 353 13.73 -3.36 -4.17
N GLY A 354 12.69 -2.84 -3.51
CA GLY A 354 12.58 -1.45 -3.08
C GLY A 354 12.47 -0.43 -4.22
N LEU A 355 12.21 -0.88 -5.44
CA LEU A 355 11.98 -0.04 -6.61
C LEU A 355 10.49 0.30 -6.69
N TYR A 356 10.20 1.58 -6.94
CA TYR A 356 8.84 2.05 -7.19
C TYR A 356 8.32 1.50 -8.53
N LYS A 357 7.08 1.02 -8.53
CA LYS A 357 6.32 0.53 -9.69
C LYS A 357 4.92 1.13 -9.63
N ALA A 358 4.54 1.98 -10.59
CA ALA A 358 3.15 2.47 -10.61
C ALA A 358 2.15 1.36 -10.94
N ASN A 359 2.62 0.22 -11.45
CA ASN A 359 1.83 -0.99 -11.64
C ASN A 359 2.70 -2.23 -11.30
N LEU A 360 2.41 -2.87 -10.17
CA LEU A 360 3.13 -4.05 -9.67
C LEU A 360 3.04 -5.25 -10.62
N SER A 361 1.97 -5.35 -11.42
CA SER A 361 1.69 -6.50 -12.30
C SER A 361 2.51 -6.56 -13.58
N THR A 362 3.29 -5.52 -13.90
CA THR A 362 3.96 -5.44 -15.19
C THR A 362 5.35 -6.09 -15.13
N SER A 363 5.56 -7.09 -15.99
CA SER A 363 6.90 -7.64 -16.26
C SER A 363 7.84 -6.51 -16.73
N PRO A 364 9.15 -6.60 -16.41
CA PRO A 364 10.12 -5.59 -16.80
C PRO A 364 10.03 -5.27 -18.30
N PRO A 365 10.02 -3.99 -18.68
CA PRO A 365 10.48 -2.87 -17.85
C PRO A 365 9.44 -2.26 -16.87
N GLY A 366 8.14 -2.54 -17.02
CA GLY A 366 7.03 -1.87 -16.31
C GLY A 366 6.70 -0.48 -16.87
N ASP A 367 5.47 0.01 -16.65
CA ASP A 367 5.02 1.35 -17.10
C ASP A 367 4.49 2.20 -15.93
N PRO A 368 5.20 3.27 -15.50
CA PRO A 368 6.55 3.61 -15.90
C PRO A 368 7.57 2.59 -15.35
N PRO A 369 8.80 2.57 -15.87
CA PRO A 369 9.77 1.57 -15.45
C PRO A 369 10.19 1.69 -14.00
N ARG A 370 10.74 0.61 -13.46
CA ARG A 370 11.24 0.50 -12.07
C ARG A 370 12.13 1.69 -11.69
N ARG A 371 11.84 2.36 -10.57
CA ARG A 371 12.57 3.57 -10.17
C ARG A 371 13.15 3.47 -8.77
N PRO A 372 14.45 3.78 -8.58
CA PRO A 372 14.98 4.03 -7.25
C PRO A 372 14.60 5.44 -6.79
N CYS A 373 14.97 5.79 -5.56
CA CYS A 373 14.84 7.13 -5.02
C CYS A 373 16.19 7.72 -4.67
N GLY A 374 16.29 9.04 -4.58
CA GLY A 374 17.57 9.66 -4.29
C GLY A 374 17.48 11.09 -3.81
N GLU A 375 18.66 11.63 -3.52
CA GLU A 375 18.98 12.96 -3.04
C GLU A 375 18.33 13.25 -1.69
N TYR A 376 17.10 13.73 -1.70
CA TYR A 376 16.25 13.90 -0.54
C TYR A 376 15.02 13.01 -0.71
N VAL A 377 14.84 12.05 0.20
CA VAL A 377 13.71 11.12 0.20
C VAL A 377 12.73 11.48 1.32
N PRO A 378 11.58 12.11 0.99
CA PRO A 378 10.52 12.35 1.97
C PRO A 378 9.81 11.04 2.30
N ILE A 379 9.54 10.85 3.57
CA ILE A 379 8.85 9.68 4.14
C ILE A 379 7.76 10.23 5.05
N ASP A 380 6.52 9.80 4.80
CA ASP A 380 5.36 10.32 5.50
C ASP A 380 4.38 9.21 5.86
N GLY A 381 3.46 9.54 6.75
CA GLY A 381 2.48 8.59 7.23
C GLY A 381 1.64 9.15 8.35
N PHE A 382 1.11 8.24 9.16
CA PHE A 382 0.22 8.58 10.25
C PHE A 382 0.96 8.60 11.59
N LEU A 383 0.61 9.60 12.41
CA LEU A 383 1.03 9.73 13.80
C LEU A 383 -0.20 10.25 14.60
N PRO A 384 -0.65 9.56 15.66
CA PRO A 384 -1.82 9.97 16.43
C PRO A 384 -1.49 11.11 17.42
N ASP A 385 -2.49 11.98 17.68
CA ASP A 385 -2.29 13.23 18.41
C ASP A 385 -1.97 13.10 19.93
N SER A 386 -2.17 11.92 20.54
CA SER A 386 -2.10 11.81 22.02
C SER A 386 -1.46 10.55 22.59
N ALA A 387 -1.16 9.53 21.76
CA ALA A 387 -0.61 8.27 22.24
C ALA A 387 0.93 8.21 22.21
N VAL A 388 1.57 9.06 21.40
CA VAL A 388 3.01 9.02 21.14
C VAL A 388 3.73 10.19 21.80
N THR A 389 4.82 9.91 22.50
CA THR A 389 5.69 10.94 23.08
C THR A 389 6.81 11.33 22.13
N ARG A 390 7.39 10.36 21.43
CA ARG A 390 8.38 10.59 20.36
C ARG A 390 8.35 9.47 19.32
N PHE A 391 8.80 9.78 18.12
CA PHE A 391 8.87 8.83 17.01
C PHE A 391 10.17 8.98 16.22
N ARG A 392 10.49 7.99 15.39
CA ARG A 392 11.55 8.07 14.37
C ARG A 392 11.29 7.12 13.22
N VAL A 393 11.73 7.51 12.03
CA VAL A 393 11.87 6.57 10.92
C VAL A 393 13.23 5.88 11.05
N SER A 394 13.21 4.57 11.24
CA SER A 394 14.41 3.73 11.37
C SER A 394 14.74 3.05 10.05
N TYR A 395 16.01 2.68 9.86
CA TYR A 395 16.45 1.97 8.66
C TYR A 395 17.59 0.98 8.93
N ARG A 396 17.70 -0.01 8.04
CA ARG A 396 18.84 -0.94 7.95
C ARG A 396 19.19 -1.24 6.49
N PRO A 397 20.45 -1.56 6.16
CA PRO A 397 20.78 -2.13 4.86
C PRO A 397 20.01 -3.44 4.65
N ASN A 398 19.50 -3.68 3.44
CA ASN A 398 18.89 -4.96 3.11
C ASN A 398 19.89 -6.11 3.32
N GLY A 399 19.42 -7.24 3.86
CA GLY A 399 20.24 -8.39 4.24
C GLY A 399 20.98 -8.26 5.59
N ALA A 400 20.97 -7.10 6.25
CA ALA A 400 21.43 -7.00 7.64
C ALA A 400 20.47 -7.72 8.59
N ALA A 401 20.93 -8.17 9.77
CA ALA A 401 20.02 -8.75 10.76
C ALA A 401 18.97 -7.73 11.23
N VAL A 402 17.76 -8.21 11.54
CA VAL A 402 16.69 -7.38 12.10
C VAL A 402 17.12 -6.92 13.50
N PRO A 403 17.25 -5.60 13.74
CA PRO A 403 17.66 -5.09 15.04
C PRO A 403 16.52 -5.16 16.06
N ALA A 404 16.87 -5.20 17.35
CA ALA A 404 15.89 -4.97 18.42
C ALA A 404 15.30 -3.56 18.31
N ILE A 405 14.06 -3.39 18.77
CA ILE A 405 13.37 -2.09 18.79
C ILE A 405 14.24 -1.06 19.51
N GLY A 406 14.42 0.11 18.90
CA GLY A 406 15.26 1.18 19.47
C GLY A 406 16.76 1.07 19.15
N ALA A 407 17.24 -0.06 18.61
CA ALA A 407 18.67 -0.27 18.33
C ALA A 407 19.11 0.12 16.91
N ALA A 408 18.17 0.34 16.00
CA ALA A 408 18.48 0.72 14.62
C ALA A 408 18.96 2.18 14.48
N SER A 409 19.59 2.45 13.34
CA SER A 409 19.86 3.82 12.90
C SER A 409 18.54 4.52 12.57
N GLY A 410 18.31 5.69 13.14
CA GLY A 410 17.22 6.57 12.73
C GLY A 410 17.65 7.53 11.62
N ILE A 411 16.72 7.87 10.74
CA ILE A 411 16.88 8.93 9.76
C ILE A 411 16.94 10.26 10.51
N ARG A 412 17.97 11.05 10.20
CA ARG A 412 18.12 12.39 10.76
C ARG A 412 17.53 13.40 9.79
N THR A 413 16.72 14.32 10.31
CA THR A 413 16.05 15.33 9.50
C THR A 413 16.13 16.70 10.16
N ASN A 414 16.29 17.73 9.32
CA ASN A 414 16.22 19.13 9.70
C ASN A 414 15.18 19.81 8.80
N TRP A 415 14.02 20.15 9.38
CA TRP A 415 12.95 20.86 8.69
C TRP A 415 13.14 22.36 8.87
N GLN A 416 13.02 23.11 7.76
CA GLN A 416 12.85 24.56 7.84
C GLN A 416 11.39 24.87 8.09
N LEU A 417 11.09 25.57 9.18
CA LEU A 417 9.74 25.94 9.57
C LEU A 417 9.40 27.36 9.14
N TYR A 418 8.16 27.55 8.72
CA TYR A 418 7.53 28.86 8.62
C TYR A 418 7.00 29.28 9.99
N GLU A 419 7.43 30.46 10.42
CA GLU A 419 7.04 31.08 11.69
C GLU A 419 6.37 32.44 11.45
N TRP A 420 5.40 32.76 12.30
CA TRP A 420 4.70 34.04 12.23
C TRP A 420 5.63 35.17 12.65
N HIS A 421 6.04 35.98 11.67
CA HIS A 421 6.76 37.22 11.92
C HIS A 421 5.77 38.38 12.00
N GLY A 422 5.71 39.03 13.17
CA GLY A 422 4.91 40.23 13.39
C GLY A 422 5.42 41.46 12.64
N TRP A 423 5.05 42.65 13.14
CA TRP A 423 5.39 43.92 12.49
C TRP A 423 6.91 44.09 12.35
N PRO A 424 7.44 44.54 11.19
CA PRO A 424 6.74 45.19 10.07
C PRO A 424 6.29 44.27 8.93
N ILE A 425 6.63 42.97 8.95
CA ILE A 425 6.42 42.08 7.81
C ILE A 425 5.07 41.37 7.86
N ASN A 426 4.53 41.05 9.06
CA ASN A 426 3.23 40.42 9.26
C ASN A 426 2.98 39.23 8.31
N ALA A 427 3.90 38.27 8.28
CA ALA A 427 3.83 37.12 7.38
C ALA A 427 4.52 35.90 7.99
N CYS A 428 4.18 34.72 7.47
CA CYS A 428 4.90 33.48 7.74
C CYS A 428 6.24 33.49 6.97
N LEU A 429 7.36 33.49 7.69
CA LEU A 429 8.71 33.49 7.09
C LEU A 429 9.45 32.21 7.47
N PRO A 430 10.33 31.68 6.60
CA PRO A 430 11.02 30.41 6.84
C PRO A 430 12.23 30.60 7.77
N THR A 431 11.99 31.04 8.99
CA THR A 431 13.02 31.42 9.99
C THR A 431 13.25 30.37 11.07
N GLY A 432 12.30 29.46 11.26
CA GLY A 432 12.38 28.41 12.27
C GLY A 432 13.06 27.16 11.75
N SER A 433 13.40 26.26 12.67
CA SER A 433 13.84 24.91 12.35
C SER A 433 13.38 23.91 13.38
N LEU A 434 13.00 22.72 12.92
CA LEU A 434 12.77 21.55 13.74
C LEU A 434 13.80 20.49 13.34
N VAL A 435 14.39 19.75 14.29
CA VAL A 435 15.47 18.79 13.99
C VAL A 435 15.32 17.56 14.86
N THR A 436 15.49 16.38 14.26
CA THR A 436 15.62 15.14 15.02
C THR A 436 16.91 15.11 15.84
N ASP A 437 16.97 14.28 16.89
CA ASP A 437 18.21 14.05 17.62
C ASP A 437 19.26 13.26 16.81
N ALA A 438 20.39 12.92 17.45
CA ALA A 438 21.48 12.18 16.79
C ALA A 438 21.11 10.74 16.38
N ASN A 439 20.04 10.19 16.96
CA ASN A 439 19.52 8.84 16.69
C ASN A 439 18.22 8.88 15.86
N GLY A 440 17.83 10.06 15.35
CA GLY A 440 16.65 10.26 14.52
C GLY A 440 15.34 10.46 15.28
N TRP A 441 15.35 10.56 16.61
CA TRP A 441 14.12 10.78 17.39
C TRP A 441 13.60 12.21 17.24
N MET A 442 12.28 12.32 17.09
CA MET A 442 11.50 13.54 17.07
C MET A 442 10.48 13.54 18.22
N ASP A 443 10.39 14.64 18.95
CA ASP A 443 9.30 14.87 19.90
C ASP A 443 7.97 14.99 19.15
N ALA A 444 6.99 14.15 19.50
CA ALA A 444 5.74 14.07 18.77
C ALA A 444 4.90 15.35 18.94
N SER A 445 4.95 15.99 20.13
CA SER A 445 4.20 17.21 20.39
C SER A 445 4.78 18.39 19.61
N ASP A 446 6.11 18.57 19.60
CA ASP A 446 6.75 19.61 18.79
C ASP A 446 6.45 19.44 17.29
N TYR A 447 6.45 18.18 16.80
CA TYR A 447 6.12 17.88 15.40
C TYR A 447 4.66 18.23 15.06
N LEU A 448 3.70 17.78 15.87
CA LEU A 448 2.27 18.00 15.63
C LEU A 448 1.91 19.49 15.77
N ASP A 449 2.43 20.16 16.80
CA ASP A 449 2.22 21.60 17.03
C ASP A 449 2.88 22.45 15.93
N ALA A 450 4.00 22.00 15.34
CA ALA A 450 4.58 22.67 14.17
C ALA A 450 3.70 22.48 12.93
N LYS A 451 3.13 21.28 12.76
CA LYS A 451 2.31 20.90 11.60
C LYS A 451 0.99 21.66 11.55
N ASP A 452 0.30 21.80 12.68
CA ASP A 452 -0.96 22.55 12.79
C ASP A 452 -0.74 24.08 12.95
N GLY A 453 0.47 24.49 13.32
CA GLY A 453 0.88 25.89 13.50
C GLY A 453 0.73 26.42 14.92
N THR A 454 0.36 25.58 15.89
CA THR A 454 0.30 25.91 17.31
C THR A 454 1.67 26.32 17.85
N LEU A 455 2.76 25.68 17.39
CA LEU A 455 4.12 25.99 17.83
C LEU A 455 4.64 27.32 17.26
N THR A 456 4.38 27.59 15.99
CA THR A 456 5.06 28.65 15.22
C THR A 456 4.16 29.85 14.89
N GLY A 457 2.85 29.73 15.13
CA GLY A 457 1.83 30.66 14.64
C GLY A 457 1.50 30.53 13.15
N CYS A 458 2.10 29.56 12.44
CA CYS A 458 1.91 29.27 11.03
C CYS A 458 1.87 27.76 10.78
N ALA A 459 0.80 27.25 10.20
CA ALA A 459 0.71 25.82 9.89
C ALA A 459 1.79 25.40 8.88
N ASN A 460 2.56 24.36 9.23
CA ASN A 460 3.56 23.75 8.35
C ASN A 460 3.03 22.41 7.83
N SER A 461 1.87 22.42 7.17
CA SER A 461 1.14 21.21 6.75
C SER A 461 1.93 20.25 5.85
N GLY A 462 3.02 20.71 5.21
CA GLY A 462 3.92 19.89 4.42
C GLY A 462 5.02 19.16 5.21
N LEU A 463 5.02 19.25 6.55
CA LEU A 463 5.91 18.48 7.43
C LEU A 463 5.71 16.98 7.23
N ARG A 464 6.80 16.30 6.90
CA ARG A 464 6.87 14.83 6.71
C ARG A 464 7.46 14.18 7.94
N LEU A 465 7.09 12.92 8.23
CA LEU A 465 7.69 12.14 9.34
C LEU A 465 9.22 12.12 9.30
N ALA A 466 9.81 12.02 8.09
CA ALA A 466 11.23 12.22 7.87
C ALA A 466 11.54 12.73 6.46
N VAL A 467 12.69 13.38 6.29
CA VAL A 467 13.30 13.66 4.99
C VAL A 467 14.74 13.19 5.03
N TRP A 468 15.04 12.14 4.27
CA TRP A 468 16.34 11.48 4.30
C TRP A 468 17.30 12.10 3.27
N ASP A 469 18.39 12.70 3.75
CA ASP A 469 19.50 13.20 2.90
C ASP A 469 20.40 12.03 2.46
N THR A 470 19.92 11.28 1.47
CA THR A 470 20.57 10.04 1.02
C THR A 470 21.91 10.24 0.31
N ASN A 471 22.17 11.45 -0.18
CA ASN A 471 23.46 11.82 -0.76
C ASN A 471 24.43 12.44 0.27
N ASN A 472 24.01 12.52 1.55
CA ASN A 472 24.83 12.96 2.67
C ASN A 472 25.42 14.38 2.47
N HIS A 473 24.64 15.30 1.91
CA HIS A 473 25.03 16.72 1.79
C HIS A 473 25.34 17.31 3.17
N GLN A 474 24.60 16.88 4.19
CA GLN A 474 24.93 17.07 5.60
C GLN A 474 25.61 15.82 6.17
N ALA A 475 26.89 15.94 6.52
CA ALA A 475 27.68 14.82 7.01
C ALA A 475 27.02 14.08 8.19
N GLY A 476 26.75 12.79 7.99
CA GLY A 476 26.15 11.91 8.99
C GLY A 476 24.63 11.91 9.02
N PHE A 477 23.97 12.49 8.00
CA PHE A 477 22.52 12.39 7.82
C PHE A 477 22.14 11.30 6.81
N GLY A 478 23.03 11.01 5.86
CA GLY A 478 22.83 9.97 4.87
C GLY A 478 23.27 8.58 5.33
N PRO A 479 22.88 7.54 4.56
CA PRO A 479 23.36 6.19 4.77
C PRO A 479 24.84 6.04 4.39
N ALA A 480 25.45 4.91 4.77
CA ALA A 480 26.81 4.58 4.38
C ALA A 480 26.99 4.35 2.87
N ASN A 481 26.01 3.72 2.20
CA ASN A 481 25.99 3.56 0.75
C ASN A 481 24.83 4.38 0.16
N LYS A 482 25.15 5.45 -0.56
CA LYS A 482 24.18 6.37 -1.18
C LYS A 482 23.36 5.74 -2.33
N ASP A 483 23.81 4.62 -2.89
CA ASP A 483 23.12 3.87 -3.96
C ASP A 483 22.67 2.48 -3.46
N GLY A 484 22.56 2.33 -2.13
CA GLY A 484 22.25 1.06 -1.48
C GLY A 484 20.76 0.73 -1.43
N HIS A 485 20.47 -0.53 -1.12
CA HIS A 485 19.13 -1.01 -0.83
C HIS A 485 18.92 -1.05 0.69
N TYR A 486 17.87 -0.39 1.17
CA TYR A 486 17.52 -0.27 2.58
C TYR A 486 16.11 -0.76 2.86
N VAL A 487 15.89 -1.06 4.14
CA VAL A 487 14.59 -1.41 4.70
C VAL A 487 14.28 -0.40 5.80
N LEU A 488 13.07 0.15 5.78
CA LEU A 488 12.60 1.23 6.65
C LEU A 488 11.38 0.78 7.46
N TRP A 489 11.14 1.43 8.59
CA TRP A 489 9.94 1.27 9.43
C TRP A 489 9.83 2.44 10.41
N LEU A 490 8.64 2.65 10.98
CA LEU A 490 8.43 3.59 12.07
C LEU A 490 8.67 2.94 13.44
N GLU A 491 9.34 3.67 14.33
CA GLU A 491 9.41 3.36 15.76
C GLU A 491 8.84 4.52 16.56
N TRP A 492 8.17 4.21 17.68
CA TRP A 492 7.61 5.23 18.56
C TRP A 492 7.67 4.82 20.03
N GLU A 493 7.61 5.81 20.91
CA GLU A 493 7.45 5.63 22.34
C GLU A 493 6.05 6.07 22.76
N ASP A 494 5.33 5.22 23.48
CA ASP A 494 4.00 5.56 24.00
C ASP A 494 4.07 6.46 25.26
N GLY A 495 2.91 6.94 25.73
CA GLY A 495 2.81 7.70 26.98
C GLY A 495 3.25 6.94 28.25
N GLY A 496 3.37 5.61 28.18
CA GLY A 496 3.89 4.75 29.25
C GLY A 496 5.40 4.54 29.21
N GLY A 497 6.08 5.02 28.16
CA GLY A 497 7.52 4.86 27.95
C GLY A 497 7.91 3.53 27.29
N THR A 498 6.94 2.80 26.72
CA THR A 498 7.22 1.56 25.98
C THR A 498 7.57 1.90 24.54
N LEU A 499 8.64 1.27 24.03
CA LEU A 499 9.02 1.39 22.63
C LEU A 499 8.26 0.37 21.79
N HIS A 500 7.70 0.86 20.71
CA HIS A 500 6.97 0.11 19.70
C HIS A 500 7.63 0.26 18.35
N ARG A 501 7.29 -0.67 17.45
CA ARG A 501 7.77 -0.72 16.08
C ARG A 501 6.63 -1.15 15.19
N GLU A 502 6.57 -0.53 14.02
CA GLU A 502 5.64 -0.90 12.96
C GLU A 502 5.79 -2.40 12.60
N PRO A 503 4.68 -3.15 12.49
CA PRO A 503 4.71 -4.59 12.26
C PRO A 503 5.12 -4.97 10.82
N VAL A 504 5.33 -3.98 9.96
CA VAL A 504 5.77 -4.14 8.57
C VAL A 504 7.11 -3.46 8.32
N GLU A 505 7.76 -3.85 7.24
CA GLU A 505 8.98 -3.26 6.72
C GLU A 505 8.73 -2.71 5.31
N HIS A 506 9.44 -1.63 4.95
CA HIS A 506 9.33 -0.98 3.65
C HIS A 506 10.68 -0.99 2.94
N HIS A 507 10.78 -1.72 1.84
CA HIS A 507 11.97 -1.76 1.02
C HIS A 507 12.11 -0.48 0.18
N LEU A 508 13.34 0.03 0.12
CA LEU A 508 13.69 1.22 -0.64
C LEU A 508 15.07 1.09 -1.28
N GLN A 509 15.10 1.15 -2.62
CA GLN A 509 16.33 1.22 -3.39
C GLN A 509 16.72 2.68 -3.59
N LEU A 510 17.96 3.00 -3.23
CA LEU A 510 18.54 4.32 -3.45
C LEU A 510 19.37 4.36 -4.72
N ASP A 511 19.38 5.51 -5.37
CA ASP A 511 20.33 5.88 -6.41
C ASP A 511 20.61 7.38 -6.40
N ASN A 512 21.88 7.69 -6.19
CA ASN A 512 22.44 9.03 -6.15
C ASN A 512 23.60 9.17 -7.15
N THR A 513 23.84 8.18 -8.02
CA THR A 513 24.92 8.23 -9.02
C THR A 513 24.36 8.76 -10.33
N LEU A 514 24.99 9.79 -10.88
CA LEU A 514 24.59 10.31 -12.19
C LEU A 514 25.04 9.36 -13.30
N PRO A 515 24.35 9.38 -14.46
CA PRO A 515 24.79 8.66 -15.64
C PRO A 515 26.22 9.04 -16.01
N THR A 516 26.99 8.06 -16.46
CA THR A 516 28.35 8.29 -16.94
C THR A 516 28.36 8.26 -18.45
N ILE A 517 28.72 9.38 -19.09
CA ILE A 517 28.99 9.44 -20.53
C ILE A 517 30.50 9.24 -20.72
N ALA A 518 30.90 8.36 -21.64
CA ALA A 518 32.32 8.15 -21.93
C ALA A 518 32.99 9.44 -22.42
N ALA A 519 34.31 9.56 -22.29
CA ALA A 519 35.04 10.69 -22.87
C ALA A 519 35.04 10.60 -24.41
N TYR A 520 35.19 11.74 -25.09
CA TYR A 520 35.46 11.73 -26.54
C TYR A 520 36.76 10.92 -26.83
N PRO A 521 36.79 10.08 -27.88
CA PRO A 521 35.79 9.97 -28.93
C PRO A 521 34.57 9.13 -28.58
N ASP A 522 34.61 8.25 -27.59
CA ASP A 522 33.57 7.23 -27.44
C ASP A 522 32.23 7.74 -26.90
N GLY A 523 32.24 8.86 -26.15
CA GLY A 523 31.05 9.45 -25.51
C GLY A 523 29.99 9.99 -26.45
N LEU A 524 30.36 10.91 -27.34
CA LEU A 524 29.47 11.52 -28.33
C LEU A 524 30.23 11.76 -29.63
N GLN A 525 29.71 11.21 -30.72
CA GLN A 525 30.28 11.34 -32.06
C GLN A 525 29.21 11.78 -33.05
N VAL A 526 29.64 12.58 -34.02
CA VAL A 526 28.90 12.86 -35.24
C VAL A 526 29.54 12.03 -36.34
N ARG A 527 28.75 11.21 -37.03
CA ARG A 527 29.21 10.39 -38.17
C ARG A 527 28.42 10.72 -39.43
N LEU A 528 29.03 10.56 -40.59
CA LEU A 528 28.35 10.73 -41.87
C LEU A 528 27.35 9.59 -42.11
N SER A 529 26.14 9.91 -42.58
CA SER A 529 25.10 8.90 -42.88
C SER A 529 25.38 8.06 -44.13
N GLY A 530 26.37 8.44 -44.96
CA GLY A 530 26.84 7.70 -46.13
C GLY A 530 28.33 7.34 -46.05
N GLY A 531 28.76 6.32 -46.79
CA GLY A 531 30.20 6.02 -46.98
C GLY A 531 30.90 5.29 -45.84
N GLY A 532 30.20 4.44 -45.08
CA GLY A 532 30.79 3.59 -44.04
C GLY A 532 30.79 4.18 -42.63
N GLY A 533 30.11 5.31 -42.40
CA GLY A 533 29.97 5.89 -41.05
C GLY A 533 31.24 6.56 -40.54
N ALA A 534 31.96 7.28 -41.41
CA ALA A 534 33.16 8.01 -40.99
C ALA A 534 32.85 9.05 -39.91
N ILE A 535 33.69 9.12 -38.88
CA ILE A 535 33.59 10.11 -37.81
C ILE A 535 33.94 11.50 -38.36
N VAL A 536 33.09 12.48 -38.09
CA VAL A 536 33.42 13.91 -38.22
C VAL A 536 34.22 14.28 -36.97
N PRO A 537 35.52 14.64 -37.09
CA PRO A 537 36.32 14.99 -35.93
C PRO A 537 35.71 16.15 -35.15
N ALA A 538 35.93 16.20 -33.83
CA ALA A 538 35.57 17.37 -33.04
C ALA A 538 36.26 18.62 -33.62
N CYS A 539 35.50 19.70 -33.80
CA CYS A 539 35.92 20.92 -34.51
C CYS A 539 36.33 20.70 -35.98
N GLY A 540 36.00 19.54 -36.57
CA GLY A 540 36.29 19.20 -37.96
C GLY A 540 35.19 19.65 -38.92
N GLU A 541 35.51 19.66 -40.22
CA GLU A 541 34.60 20.00 -41.31
C GLU A 541 34.01 18.74 -41.94
N ALA A 542 32.68 18.67 -42.01
CA ALA A 542 31.98 17.68 -42.80
C ALA A 542 32.08 18.02 -44.31
N PRO A 543 32.00 17.02 -45.21
CA PRO A 543 31.92 17.29 -46.64
C PRO A 543 30.73 18.19 -46.99
N ALA A 544 30.95 19.22 -47.81
CA ALA A 544 29.89 20.11 -48.28
C ALA A 544 28.74 19.33 -48.94
N GLY A 545 27.50 19.77 -48.72
CA GLY A 545 26.29 19.07 -49.16
C GLY A 545 25.81 17.96 -48.22
N SER A 546 26.50 17.71 -47.10
CA SER A 546 26.06 16.75 -46.09
C SER A 546 25.00 17.38 -45.18
N SER A 547 23.74 16.97 -45.34
CA SER A 547 22.62 17.48 -44.55
C SER A 547 22.09 16.51 -43.50
N THR A 548 22.49 15.24 -43.55
CA THR A 548 22.10 14.21 -42.58
C THR A 548 23.34 13.59 -41.94
N PHE A 549 23.33 13.52 -40.61
CA PHE A 549 24.38 12.92 -39.81
C PHE A 549 23.80 11.89 -38.85
N GLN A 550 24.65 11.01 -38.33
CA GLN A 550 24.32 10.05 -37.29
C GLN A 550 24.94 10.53 -35.98
N ALA A 551 24.14 10.65 -34.93
CA ALA A 551 24.59 10.78 -33.57
C ALA A 551 24.89 9.39 -33.00
N TRP A 552 26.10 9.22 -32.50
CA TRP A 552 26.54 8.00 -31.80
C TRP A 552 27.02 8.37 -30.41
N GLY A 553 26.88 7.47 -29.45
CA GLY A 553 27.39 7.70 -28.10
C GLY A 553 27.54 6.44 -27.27
N GLN A 554 28.19 6.61 -26.14
CA GLN A 554 28.41 5.58 -25.11
C GLN A 554 28.12 6.19 -23.74
N PHE A 555 27.15 5.62 -23.03
CA PHE A 555 26.80 6.02 -21.68
C PHE A 555 26.24 4.85 -20.89
N ALA A 556 26.42 4.88 -19.58
CA ALA A 556 25.95 3.84 -18.67
C ALA A 556 25.39 4.46 -17.39
N ASP A 557 24.34 3.84 -16.88
CA ASP A 557 23.70 4.17 -15.62
C ASP A 557 22.92 2.94 -15.15
N LEU A 558 23.00 2.56 -13.86
CA LEU A 558 22.31 1.35 -13.39
C LEU A 558 20.79 1.49 -13.51
N TYR A 559 20.28 2.72 -13.39
CA TYR A 559 18.88 3.06 -13.51
C TYR A 559 18.66 4.11 -14.60
N TYR A 560 19.11 3.80 -15.82
CA TYR A 560 18.95 4.68 -16.97
C TYR A 560 17.48 4.92 -17.34
N TRP A 561 17.13 6.17 -17.67
CA TRP A 561 15.77 6.54 -18.08
C TRP A 561 15.68 6.88 -19.57
N ASN A 562 16.34 7.96 -20.00
CA ASN A 562 16.27 8.42 -21.38
C ASN A 562 17.48 9.25 -21.79
N PHE A 563 17.64 9.47 -23.09
CA PHE A 563 18.56 10.46 -23.62
C PHE A 563 17.83 11.50 -24.46
N SER A 564 18.43 12.67 -24.65
CA SER A 564 17.99 13.64 -25.64
C SER A 564 19.19 14.30 -26.31
N LEU A 565 18.98 14.76 -27.53
CA LEU A 565 19.99 15.48 -28.30
C LEU A 565 19.50 16.90 -28.59
N ILE A 566 20.40 17.88 -28.56
CA ILE A 566 20.08 19.25 -28.97
C ILE A 566 21.12 19.70 -29.99
N LEU A 567 20.68 19.97 -31.21
CA LEU A 567 21.49 20.56 -32.26
C LEU A 567 21.36 22.08 -32.20
N ARG A 568 22.47 22.82 -32.16
CA ARG A 568 22.51 24.29 -32.12
C ARG A 568 23.51 24.85 -33.12
N GLY A 569 23.27 26.05 -33.61
CA GLY A 569 24.23 26.80 -34.43
C GLY A 569 23.55 27.53 -35.58
N GLY A 570 24.34 27.88 -36.60
CA GLY A 570 23.82 28.52 -37.81
C GLY A 570 23.72 30.05 -37.76
N ALA A 571 23.25 30.63 -38.87
CA ALA A 571 23.05 32.06 -39.03
C ALA A 571 21.71 32.34 -39.75
N PRO A 572 20.67 32.89 -39.08
CA PRO A 572 20.66 33.27 -37.66
C PRO A 572 20.80 32.04 -36.73
N PRO A 573 21.26 32.21 -35.47
CA PRO A 573 21.36 31.07 -34.54
C PRO A 573 20.01 30.41 -34.29
N ALA A 574 19.97 29.07 -34.36
CA ALA A 574 18.81 28.26 -34.02
C ALA A 574 19.19 27.03 -33.18
N SER A 575 18.16 26.38 -32.62
CA SER A 575 18.28 25.13 -31.89
C SER A 575 17.13 24.18 -32.24
N PHE A 576 17.42 22.89 -32.36
CA PHE A 576 16.43 21.85 -32.57
C PHE A 576 16.70 20.67 -31.61
N GLY A 577 15.65 20.16 -30.96
CA GLY A 577 15.74 19.07 -30.00
C GLY A 577 15.23 17.75 -30.56
N TYR A 578 15.94 16.67 -30.27
CA TYR A 578 15.52 15.29 -30.52
C TYR A 578 15.33 14.56 -29.19
N GLY A 579 14.10 14.14 -28.91
CA GLY A 579 13.75 13.40 -27.70
C GLY A 579 12.79 14.15 -26.77
N PRO A 580 12.58 13.64 -25.53
CA PRO A 580 13.32 12.53 -24.90
C PRO A 580 13.13 11.17 -25.59
N HIS A 581 14.16 10.34 -25.54
CA HIS A 581 14.20 8.97 -26.08
C HIS A 581 14.30 7.97 -24.93
N ASN A 582 13.14 7.55 -24.42
CA ASN A 582 13.04 6.60 -23.31
C ASN A 582 13.44 5.20 -23.80
N TYR A 583 14.24 4.43 -23.05
CA TYR A 583 14.68 3.12 -23.58
C TYR A 583 13.54 2.16 -23.90
N TRP A 584 12.42 2.23 -23.16
CA TRP A 584 11.26 1.34 -23.34
C TRP A 584 10.30 1.77 -24.45
N ASP A 585 10.35 3.03 -24.92
CA ASP A 585 9.42 3.51 -25.93
C ASP A 585 9.88 3.13 -27.35
N LEU A 586 9.26 2.11 -27.93
CA LEU A 586 9.59 1.66 -29.30
C LEU A 586 9.10 2.62 -30.39
N ASN A 587 8.25 3.60 -30.06
CA ASN A 587 7.56 4.46 -31.01
C ASN A 587 8.03 5.93 -31.00
N ASP A 588 9.11 6.26 -30.27
CA ASP A 588 9.67 7.62 -30.14
C ASP A 588 10.43 8.14 -31.40
N GLY A 589 10.22 7.49 -32.54
CA GLY A 589 10.88 7.80 -33.81
C GLY A 589 12.34 7.34 -33.90
N THR A 590 12.81 6.50 -32.98
CA THR A 590 14.16 5.87 -33.05
C THR A 590 14.14 4.37 -33.34
N ALA A 591 12.99 3.83 -33.75
CA ALA A 591 12.79 2.40 -34.03
C ALA A 591 13.90 1.83 -34.95
N GLY A 592 14.56 0.77 -34.49
CA GLY A 592 15.66 0.10 -35.21
C GLY A 592 17.02 0.80 -35.15
N VAL A 593 17.13 1.94 -34.46
CA VAL A 593 18.38 2.71 -34.31
C VAL A 593 18.75 2.94 -32.85
N LYS A 594 17.78 3.01 -31.94
CA LYS A 594 18.03 3.15 -30.50
C LYS A 594 18.58 1.86 -29.90
N ASN A 595 19.89 1.86 -29.69
CA ASN A 595 20.63 0.79 -29.03
C ASN A 595 20.81 1.12 -27.55
N THR A 596 19.70 1.18 -26.80
CA THR A 596 19.73 1.40 -25.35
C THR A 596 18.83 0.41 -24.63
N ASP A 597 19.20 0.01 -23.41
CA ASP A 597 18.39 -0.81 -22.50
C ASP A 597 18.26 -0.15 -21.13
N THR A 598 17.88 -0.90 -20.08
CA THR A 598 17.71 -0.39 -18.71
C THR A 598 18.97 0.19 -18.08
N THR A 599 20.15 -0.05 -18.68
CA THR A 599 21.44 0.32 -18.12
C THR A 599 22.22 1.36 -18.95
N GLY A 600 21.62 1.89 -20.02
CA GLY A 600 22.25 2.85 -20.92
C GLY A 600 22.42 2.29 -22.32
N THR A 601 23.60 2.45 -22.94
CA THR A 601 23.88 1.95 -24.29
C THR A 601 24.11 0.45 -24.31
N THR A 602 23.52 -0.26 -25.28
CA THR A 602 23.62 -1.72 -25.41
C THR A 602 24.20 -2.13 -26.78
N PRO A 603 25.26 -2.96 -26.85
CA PRO A 603 25.97 -3.58 -25.73
C PRO A 603 26.71 -2.58 -24.82
N ASP A 604 26.84 -2.93 -23.55
CA ASP A 604 27.53 -2.10 -22.55
C ASP A 604 28.94 -1.71 -22.99
N LEU A 605 29.35 -0.50 -22.61
CA LEU A 605 30.67 0.05 -22.89
C LEU A 605 31.01 0.14 -24.39
N THR A 606 30.01 0.18 -25.27
CA THR A 606 30.22 0.37 -26.71
C THR A 606 29.60 1.67 -27.21
N THR A 607 30.30 2.33 -28.14
CA THR A 607 29.71 3.46 -28.88
C THR A 607 28.73 2.93 -29.90
N VAL A 608 27.45 3.28 -29.72
CA VAL A 608 26.35 2.81 -30.55
C VAL A 608 25.67 3.98 -31.25
N ARG A 609 24.97 3.70 -32.35
CA ARG A 609 24.14 4.70 -33.02
C ARG A 609 22.95 4.99 -32.11
N LEU A 610 22.66 6.27 -31.91
CA LEU A 610 21.54 6.74 -31.09
C LEU A 610 20.40 7.24 -31.97
N ARG A 611 20.70 8.12 -32.94
CA ARG A 611 19.71 8.74 -33.81
C ARG A 611 20.36 9.39 -35.03
N ASP A 612 19.58 9.62 -36.07
CA ASP A 612 19.97 10.55 -37.14
C ASP A 612 19.56 11.99 -36.77
N ILE A 613 20.40 12.94 -37.17
CA ILE A 613 20.13 14.37 -37.08
C ILE A 613 20.12 14.96 -38.49
N HIS A 614 19.17 15.87 -38.74
CA HIS A 614 19.02 16.52 -40.03
C HIS A 614 19.27 18.01 -39.86
N MET A 615 20.30 18.51 -40.54
CA MET A 615 20.66 19.93 -40.47
C MET A 615 19.52 20.83 -40.99
N THR A 616 18.70 20.32 -41.90
CA THR A 616 17.51 21.01 -42.41
C THR A 616 16.46 21.30 -41.33
N ASP A 617 16.50 20.62 -40.18
CA ASP A 617 15.61 20.88 -39.06
C ASP A 617 15.88 22.27 -38.42
N LEU A 618 17.06 22.85 -38.66
CA LEU A 618 17.40 24.22 -38.29
C LEU A 618 16.83 25.27 -39.27
N GLY A 619 16.19 24.84 -40.36
CA GLY A 619 15.60 25.70 -41.39
C GLY A 619 16.61 26.62 -42.05
N ALA A 620 16.29 27.92 -42.14
CA ALA A 620 17.14 28.94 -42.74
C ALA A 620 18.50 29.14 -42.03
N SER A 621 18.66 28.56 -40.84
CA SER A 621 19.89 28.63 -40.05
C SER A 621 20.93 27.60 -40.51
N PHE A 622 20.56 26.62 -41.34
CA PHE A 622 21.53 25.71 -41.93
C PHE A 622 22.31 26.42 -43.05
N THR A 623 23.50 26.91 -42.71
CA THR A 623 24.43 27.65 -43.55
C THR A 623 25.84 27.09 -43.34
N ASP A 624 26.84 27.56 -44.08
CA ASP A 624 28.23 27.22 -43.79
C ASP A 624 28.65 27.81 -42.43
N CYS A 625 28.63 26.96 -41.39
CA CYS A 625 28.79 27.40 -40.00
C CYS A 625 29.30 26.28 -39.08
N CYS A 626 29.67 26.67 -37.86
CA CYS A 626 29.92 25.74 -36.75
C CYS A 626 28.61 25.42 -36.01
N TYR A 627 28.45 24.15 -35.69
CA TYR A 627 27.31 23.59 -34.98
C TYR A 627 27.78 22.88 -33.71
N VAL A 628 26.89 22.81 -32.72
CA VAL A 628 27.04 22.08 -31.46
C VAL A 628 25.97 21.01 -31.43
N LEU A 629 26.37 19.77 -31.14
CA LEU A 629 25.44 18.72 -30.75
C LEU A 629 25.64 18.43 -29.26
N ASP A 630 24.62 18.68 -28.46
CA ASP A 630 24.56 18.30 -27.05
C ASP A 630 23.88 16.93 -26.92
N LEU A 631 24.43 16.05 -26.07
CA LEU A 631 23.81 14.83 -25.57
C LEU A 631 23.50 15.01 -24.09
N TRP A 632 22.27 14.71 -23.70
CA TRP A 632 21.82 14.68 -22.32
C TRP A 632 21.33 13.26 -22.00
N VAL A 633 21.84 12.66 -20.93
CA VAL A 633 21.50 11.30 -20.48
C VAL A 633 20.90 11.41 -19.10
N ARG A 634 19.71 10.83 -18.88
CA ARG A 634 18.89 11.01 -17.70
C ARG A 634 18.80 9.75 -16.84
N ASP A 635 18.93 9.95 -15.54
CA ASP A 635 18.70 9.01 -14.44
C ASP A 635 17.20 8.81 -14.15
N ALA A 636 16.78 7.58 -13.86
CA ALA A 636 15.42 7.20 -13.47
C ALA A 636 15.05 7.59 -12.04
N ALA A 637 16.04 7.84 -11.18
CA ALA A 637 15.88 8.11 -9.77
C ALA A 637 14.84 9.18 -9.50
N ILE A 638 13.92 8.84 -8.59
CA ILE A 638 12.97 9.78 -8.03
C ILE A 638 13.73 10.64 -7.02
N ARG A 639 14.20 11.81 -7.48
CA ARG A 639 14.74 12.83 -6.59
C ARG A 639 13.70 13.92 -6.39
N HIS A 640 13.32 14.19 -5.14
CA HIS A 640 12.15 14.99 -4.86
C HIS A 640 12.38 16.49 -5.04
N THR A 641 11.34 17.16 -5.54
CA THR A 641 11.19 18.61 -5.44
C THR A 641 10.04 18.90 -4.46
N PHE A 642 10.26 19.81 -3.52
CA PHE A 642 9.25 20.34 -2.62
C PHE A 642 8.64 21.60 -3.26
N ASN A 643 7.35 21.55 -3.62
CA ASN A 643 6.63 22.69 -4.22
C ASN A 643 7.31 23.27 -5.48
N GLY A 644 7.82 22.39 -6.36
CA GLY A 644 8.55 22.80 -7.57
C GLY A 644 9.95 23.36 -7.31
N ARG A 645 10.47 23.28 -6.08
CA ARG A 645 11.87 23.57 -5.73
C ARG A 645 12.54 22.29 -5.24
N VAL A 646 13.65 21.89 -5.86
CA VAL A 646 14.52 20.84 -5.30
C VAL A 646 14.94 21.30 -3.89
N ALA A 647 14.80 20.45 -2.87
CA ALA A 647 15.31 20.79 -1.54
C ALA A 647 16.81 21.08 -1.66
N ASN A 648 17.19 22.33 -1.41
CA ASN A 648 18.59 22.79 -1.39
C ASN A 648 19.44 22.43 -2.64
N ASP A 649 18.92 22.57 -3.86
CA ASP A 649 19.80 22.66 -5.03
C ASP A 649 20.52 24.02 -5.06
N ASN A 650 21.59 24.13 -4.29
CA ASN A 650 22.59 25.20 -4.39
C ASN A 650 23.65 24.88 -5.45
N SER A 651 23.57 23.72 -6.13
CA SER A 651 24.53 23.28 -7.14
C SER A 651 24.27 23.90 -8.51
N GLY A 652 23.04 24.41 -8.74
CA GLY A 652 22.64 24.98 -10.02
C GLY A 652 22.62 23.95 -11.16
N SER A 653 22.65 22.67 -10.82
CA SER A 653 22.64 21.58 -11.79
C SER A 653 21.26 20.94 -11.76
N SER A 654 20.66 20.80 -12.93
CA SER A 654 19.58 19.84 -13.17
C SER A 654 20.12 18.42 -12.89
N ALA A 655 20.20 18.05 -11.60
CA ALA A 655 20.97 16.94 -11.03
C ALA A 655 20.41 15.53 -11.33
N TYR A 656 19.75 15.37 -12.48
CA TYR A 656 19.25 14.10 -12.99
C TYR A 656 19.92 13.72 -14.32
N GLN A 657 20.80 14.57 -14.84
CA GLN A 657 21.32 14.43 -16.20
C GLN A 657 22.83 14.60 -16.23
N ALA A 658 23.48 13.73 -16.98
CA ALA A 658 24.83 13.96 -17.48
C ALA A 658 24.76 14.59 -18.87
N ASN A 659 25.74 15.44 -19.19
CA ASN A 659 25.84 16.11 -20.48
C ASN A 659 27.21 15.90 -21.11
N ALA A 660 27.21 15.72 -22.43
CA ALA A 660 28.39 15.83 -23.28
C ALA A 660 28.03 16.64 -24.52
N PHE A 661 29.01 17.30 -25.13
CA PHE A 661 28.79 18.01 -26.39
C PHE A 661 29.94 17.80 -27.35
N VAL A 662 29.66 17.95 -28.65
CA VAL A 662 30.68 17.97 -29.70
C VAL A 662 30.37 19.09 -30.68
N THR A 663 31.40 19.75 -31.16
CA THR A 663 31.31 20.78 -32.20
C THR A 663 31.76 20.23 -33.55
N PHE A 664 31.12 20.65 -34.62
CA PHE A 664 31.49 20.32 -35.99
C PHE A 664 31.06 21.42 -36.96
N ALA A 665 31.72 21.53 -38.10
CA ALA A 665 31.32 22.42 -39.17
C ALA A 665 30.60 21.66 -40.28
N ALA A 666 29.55 22.25 -40.84
CA ALA A 666 28.77 21.69 -41.94
C ALA A 666 28.29 22.82 -42.86
N ALA A 667 28.12 22.48 -44.14
CA ALA A 667 27.62 23.40 -45.16
C ALA A 667 26.57 22.69 -46.04
N PRO A 668 25.49 23.40 -46.43
CA PRO A 668 24.40 22.86 -47.24
C PRO A 668 24.79 22.38 -48.64
#